data_AF-A0A1W9ZKY0-F1
#
_entry.id   AF-A0A1W9ZKY0-F1
#
_cell.length_a   1.000
_cell.length_b   1.000
_cell.length_c   1.000
_cell.angle_alpha   90.00
_cell.angle_beta   90.00
_cell.angle_gamma   90.00
#
_symmetry.space_group_name_H-M   'P 1'
#
loop_
_entity.id
_entity.type
_entity.pdbx_description
1 polymer ?
#
loop_
_entity_poly.entity_id
_entity_poly.type
_entity_poly.pdbx_seq_one_letter_code
_entity_poly.pdbx_strand_id
1 'polypeptide(L)'
;MLVPTPAERLAILDESVTEGVSDGLLHLEPQDASFGGRVITLAGREHVSFGSCSYLGLELDPRLREATIEAVGRYGTQFSSSRAYLQSPQYSELEALLDRMFGGHVLVVPTTTLGHLATLPVLVGEHDVVLLDHQVHASVQMAANQLRVLGAEIDVIRHNDMDRLEALIERGGKTHDKIWYFADGVYSMFADVAPFERLRDLLDRHERLHLYIDDSHGVGWAGKHGRGPALDVLGGHPRVVAACSLNKSFAAAGGAMVFPDAELYRRVRTVGGPMIFSGPIQPPMLGAAIQSAKIHLSGELPRLQADLRRRIHLFNTLADEYEIPLATKELTPIRYIPLGLPAVTRDVIKNAIADGMYLNAGVFPAVPMNHSGVRATLTRHHTLDDVRALLKSLARHVPAALDRGGDAAQLRHVEVITNLQLRLEHRRWADELDATEWDALLGDRGTFTVAGLRFLERVFGRPGGGPEDVWQFHYYIVRDGSGRAILATFFTAALWKDDMLASAEVSERVERRRAEDRYYLTSLHFAMGSLLTEGDHLYLDRSANWRGALGLLLAAVAEHAGAAGAGTIVLRDLDAADLELAAAIRAAGYVRTSLPESLVCESVADSDEAWLAGLKQKQRWHQRRRVLPFDDTYEVEFLRRGSREVSDAELDHFYELYRAVQRRGLALNVFPLPKRILREMLSHDAWELMVLRLPETGEVVSFGALFVGVSHYAPILIGLDYRYVTSHGLYRQMLRHALRRAREHGAARVLLGMGATIEKERFGARSHARVAFAQASDHYAAEVLAALAADSRGA
;
A
#
# COMPACT_ATOMS: atom_id res chain seq x y z
N MET A 1 -8.79 -0.03 -0.60
CA MET A 1 -7.60 0.49 0.05
C MET A 1 -7.83 1.89 0.58
N LEU A 2 -7.70 2.00 1.89
CA LEU A 2 -7.51 3.24 2.61
C LEU A 2 -6.19 3.86 2.13
N VAL A 3 -6.21 4.61 1.03
CA VAL A 3 -5.01 5.29 0.55
C VAL A 3 -4.76 6.46 1.48
N PRO A 4 -3.65 6.50 2.23
CA PRO A 4 -3.39 7.63 3.10
C PRO A 4 -3.25 8.88 2.23
N THR A 5 -3.87 9.97 2.68
CA THR A 5 -3.69 11.30 2.09
C THR A 5 -2.21 11.69 2.05
N PRO A 6 -1.78 12.65 1.21
CA PRO A 6 -0.38 13.10 1.20
C PRO A 6 0.13 13.53 2.59
N ALA A 7 -0.72 14.19 3.39
CA ALA A 7 -0.39 14.58 4.76
C ALA A 7 -0.25 13.37 5.69
N GLU A 8 -1.15 12.38 5.60
CA GLU A 8 -1.04 11.13 6.37
C GLU A 8 0.20 10.33 5.97
N ARG A 9 0.54 10.24 4.67
CA ARG A 9 1.78 9.58 4.22
C ARG A 9 3.02 10.26 4.79
N LEU A 10 3.07 11.59 4.80
CA LEU A 10 4.17 12.34 5.40
C LEU A 10 4.25 12.10 6.91
N ALA A 11 3.12 12.08 7.62
CA ALA A 11 3.10 11.78 9.05
C ALA A 11 3.58 10.35 9.36
N ILE A 12 3.15 9.35 8.58
CA ILE A 12 3.62 7.96 8.72
C ILE A 12 5.13 7.87 8.45
N LEU A 13 5.62 8.59 7.42
CA LEU A 13 7.05 8.65 7.12
C LEU A 13 7.85 9.27 8.26
N ASP A 14 7.41 10.43 8.75
CA ASP A 14 8.05 11.15 9.85
C ASP A 14 8.10 10.31 11.13
N GLU A 15 6.99 9.65 11.48
CA GLU A 15 6.93 8.73 12.63
C GLU A 15 7.88 7.54 12.45
N SER A 16 7.87 6.89 11.28
CA SER A 16 8.73 5.72 10.99
C SER A 16 10.22 6.07 11.03
N VAL A 17 10.61 7.22 10.46
CA VAL A 17 11.99 7.71 10.50
C VAL A 17 12.38 8.10 11.93
N THR A 18 11.51 8.80 12.64
CA THR A 18 11.73 9.20 14.04
C THR A 18 11.96 8.00 14.95
N GLU A 19 11.15 6.93 14.79
CA GLU A 19 11.33 5.69 15.54
C GLU A 19 12.70 5.06 15.23
N GLY A 20 13.07 4.93 13.95
CA GLY A 20 14.37 4.41 13.55
C GLY A 20 15.56 5.24 14.04
N VAL A 21 15.43 6.57 14.12
CA VAL A 21 16.45 7.46 14.72
C VAL A 21 16.54 7.23 16.23
N SER A 22 15.40 7.16 16.94
CA SER A 22 15.36 6.93 18.39
C SER A 22 15.97 5.58 18.77
N ASP A 23 15.87 4.60 17.88
CA ASP A 23 16.44 3.26 18.03
C ASP A 23 17.93 3.17 17.63
N GLY A 24 18.54 4.26 17.17
CA GLY A 24 19.94 4.30 16.75
C GLY A 24 20.20 3.52 15.46
N LEU A 25 19.23 3.48 14.55
CA LEU A 25 19.31 2.73 13.29
C LEU A 25 19.32 3.64 12.05
N LEU A 26 18.84 4.88 12.17
CA LEU A 26 18.79 5.88 11.09
C LEU A 26 19.51 7.16 11.50
N HIS A 27 19.90 7.97 10.50
CA HIS A 27 20.67 9.22 10.67
C HIS A 27 21.96 9.06 11.49
N LEU A 28 22.66 7.95 11.25
CA LEU A 28 23.92 7.64 11.93
C LEU A 28 25.09 8.36 11.26
N GLU A 29 26.00 8.89 12.08
CA GLU A 29 27.24 9.53 11.65
C GLU A 29 28.44 8.68 12.11
N PRO A 30 29.21 8.08 11.18
CA PRO A 30 30.47 7.42 11.50
C PRO A 30 31.48 8.40 12.12
N GLN A 31 32.19 7.95 13.15
CA GLN A 31 33.14 8.77 13.93
C GLN A 31 34.58 8.74 13.38
N ASP A 32 34.79 8.12 12.21
CA ASP A 32 36.11 7.89 11.64
C ASP A 32 36.72 9.16 11.03
N ALA A 33 38.00 9.41 11.30
CA ALA A 33 38.74 10.51 10.67
C ALA A 33 39.07 10.24 9.18
N SER A 34 39.05 8.97 8.77
CA SER A 34 39.29 8.55 7.38
C SER A 34 38.51 7.28 7.06
N PHE A 35 37.98 7.18 5.85
CA PHE A 35 37.20 6.02 5.42
C PHE A 35 38.09 4.90 4.85
N GLY A 36 37.97 3.70 5.42
CA GLY A 36 38.71 2.50 5.02
C GLY A 36 37.93 1.50 4.15
N GLY A 37 36.67 1.78 3.78
CA GLY A 37 35.89 0.93 2.87
C GLY A 37 35.17 -0.26 3.52
N ARG A 38 35.74 -0.78 4.62
CA ARG A 38 35.29 -2.02 5.29
C ARG A 38 34.69 -1.81 6.68
N VAL A 39 35.34 -0.99 7.50
CA VAL A 39 35.01 -0.78 8.92
C VAL A 39 34.58 0.66 9.13
N ILE A 40 33.57 0.86 9.97
CA ILE A 40 33.09 2.16 10.44
C ILE A 40 33.01 2.18 11.97
N THR A 41 33.22 3.34 12.58
CA THR A 41 33.12 3.53 14.03
C THR A 41 31.79 4.19 14.38
N LEU A 42 30.96 3.50 15.16
CA LEU A 42 29.69 4.01 15.69
C LEU A 42 29.71 3.89 17.21
N ALA A 43 29.36 4.98 17.91
CA ALA A 43 29.33 5.03 19.37
C ALA A 43 30.62 4.49 20.04
N GLY A 44 31.79 4.81 19.49
CA GLY A 44 33.10 4.40 19.98
C GLY A 44 33.47 2.93 19.73
N ARG A 45 32.73 2.20 18.88
CA ARG A 45 33.00 0.80 18.52
C ARG A 45 33.12 0.63 17.01
N GLU A 46 34.04 -0.23 16.59
CA GLU A 46 34.22 -0.60 15.19
C GLU A 46 33.18 -1.63 14.75
N HIS A 47 32.65 -1.45 13.54
CA HIS A 47 31.69 -2.35 12.91
C HIS A 47 32.08 -2.60 11.46
N VAL A 48 31.96 -3.85 10.99
CA VAL A 48 32.08 -4.15 9.56
C VAL A 48 30.82 -3.70 8.85
N SER A 49 30.95 -2.86 7.82
CA SER A 49 29.82 -2.22 7.16
C SER A 49 29.33 -2.98 5.93
N PHE A 50 28.15 -3.59 6.07
CA PHE A 50 27.38 -4.16 4.96
C PHE A 50 26.34 -3.18 4.43
N GLY A 51 26.62 -1.88 4.51
CA GLY A 51 25.73 -0.81 4.06
C GLY A 51 26.13 -0.14 2.73
N SER A 52 27.36 -0.35 2.27
CA SER A 52 27.92 0.35 1.11
C SER A 52 27.46 -0.23 -0.23
N CYS A 53 27.07 0.65 -1.16
CA CYS A 53 26.77 0.26 -2.55
C CYS A 53 27.99 0.33 -3.48
N SER A 54 29.21 0.55 -2.97
CA SER A 54 30.43 0.49 -3.77
C SER A 54 30.91 -0.95 -3.95
N TYR A 55 30.19 -1.72 -4.77
CA TYR A 55 30.36 -3.17 -4.84
C TYR A 55 31.79 -3.62 -5.21
N LEU A 56 32.43 -2.96 -6.18
CA LEU A 56 33.82 -3.27 -6.55
C LEU A 56 34.87 -2.61 -5.64
N GLY A 57 34.48 -1.71 -4.73
CA GLY A 57 35.38 -1.06 -3.78
C GLY A 57 36.45 -0.16 -4.42
N LEU A 58 36.15 0.44 -5.59
CA LEU A 58 37.13 1.22 -6.36
C LEU A 58 37.38 2.63 -5.80
N GLU A 59 36.55 3.14 -4.90
CA GLU A 59 36.63 4.49 -4.34
C GLU A 59 37.91 4.75 -3.53
N LEU A 60 38.61 3.68 -3.14
CA LEU A 60 39.90 3.74 -2.47
C LEU A 60 41.08 3.34 -3.38
N ASP A 61 40.84 3.03 -4.66
CA ASP A 61 41.90 2.70 -5.62
C ASP A 61 42.84 3.91 -5.77
N PRO A 62 44.17 3.73 -5.60
CA PRO A 62 45.12 4.83 -5.64
C PRO A 62 45.10 5.56 -6.99
N ARG A 63 44.82 4.87 -8.09
CA ARG A 63 44.75 5.48 -9.42
C ARG A 63 43.60 6.45 -9.53
N LEU A 64 42.44 6.14 -8.92
CA LEU A 64 41.28 7.04 -8.92
C LEU A 64 41.56 8.29 -8.08
N ARG A 65 42.25 8.14 -6.95
CA ARG A 65 42.68 9.26 -6.09
C ARG A 65 43.66 10.17 -6.82
N GLU A 66 44.65 9.59 -7.48
CA GLU A 66 45.61 10.34 -8.32
C GLU A 66 44.90 11.09 -9.45
N ALA A 67 43.98 10.45 -10.18
CA ALA A 67 43.19 11.10 -11.23
C ALA A 67 42.31 12.24 -10.70
N THR A 68 41.78 12.09 -9.48
CA THR A 68 41.03 13.14 -8.78
C THR A 68 41.93 14.33 -8.49
N ILE A 69 43.13 14.09 -7.93
CA ILE A 69 44.11 15.13 -7.59
C ILE A 69 44.62 15.84 -8.86
N GLU A 70 44.90 15.10 -9.93
CA GLU A 70 45.31 15.68 -11.21
C GLU A 70 44.21 16.62 -11.76
N ALA A 71 42.96 16.17 -11.74
CA ALA A 71 41.84 16.98 -12.19
C ALA A 71 41.66 18.25 -11.34
N VAL A 72 41.87 18.18 -10.02
CA VAL A 72 41.94 19.39 -9.15
C VAL A 72 43.05 20.32 -9.62
N GLY A 73 44.25 19.81 -9.88
CA GLY A 73 45.39 20.62 -10.32
C GLY A 73 45.16 21.32 -11.66
N ARG A 74 44.41 20.69 -12.57
CA ARG A 74 44.17 21.20 -13.93
C ARG A 74 42.94 22.09 -14.06
N TYR A 75 41.87 21.78 -13.33
CA TYR A 75 40.54 22.38 -13.53
C TYR A 75 39.95 22.98 -12.25
N GLY A 76 40.62 22.84 -11.11
CA GLY A 76 40.11 23.26 -9.80
C GLY A 76 39.02 22.33 -9.27
N THR A 77 38.36 22.77 -8.20
CA THR A 77 37.28 22.00 -7.54
C THR A 77 35.94 22.10 -8.27
N GLN A 78 35.76 23.09 -9.14
CA GLN A 78 34.49 23.37 -9.80
C GLN A 78 34.69 23.99 -11.19
N PHE A 79 33.86 23.56 -12.13
CA PHE A 79 33.73 24.17 -13.46
C PHE A 79 32.32 24.79 -13.57
N SER A 80 32.17 26.02 -13.09
CA SER A 80 30.88 26.71 -12.91
C SER A 80 30.25 27.19 -14.21
N SER A 81 29.88 26.27 -15.10
CA SER A 81 29.11 26.56 -16.30
C SER A 81 28.05 25.51 -16.52
N SER A 82 26.85 25.94 -16.95
CA SER A 82 25.87 25.00 -17.47
C SER A 82 26.42 24.36 -18.74
N ARG A 83 26.21 23.05 -18.86
CA ARG A 83 26.63 22.28 -20.04
C ARG A 83 25.92 22.73 -21.32
N ALA A 84 24.85 23.53 -21.25
CA ALA A 84 24.27 24.16 -22.43
C ALA A 84 25.19 25.23 -23.06
N TYR A 85 26.06 25.87 -22.27
CA TYR A 85 26.97 26.91 -22.76
C TYR A 85 28.39 26.36 -22.96
N LEU A 86 28.98 25.78 -21.91
CA LEU A 86 30.35 25.26 -21.89
C LEU A 86 30.41 24.00 -21.03
N GLN A 87 31.28 23.06 -21.37
CA GLN A 87 31.52 21.86 -20.55
C GLN A 87 33.02 21.59 -20.39
N SER A 88 33.40 20.96 -19.27
CA SER A 88 34.76 20.46 -19.10
C SER A 88 35.10 19.47 -20.22
N PRO A 89 36.31 19.52 -20.82
CA PRO A 89 36.73 18.55 -21.84
C PRO A 89 36.75 17.11 -21.32
N GLN A 90 36.79 16.91 -20.00
CA GLN A 90 36.72 15.59 -19.36
C GLN A 90 35.42 14.84 -19.69
N TYR A 91 34.31 15.53 -19.96
CA TYR A 91 33.06 14.87 -20.37
C TYR A 91 33.24 14.09 -21.67
N SER A 92 33.89 14.69 -22.67
CA SER A 92 34.06 14.06 -23.97
C SER A 92 34.99 12.84 -23.90
N GLU A 93 36.04 12.89 -23.08
CA GLU A 93 36.87 11.71 -22.79
C GLU A 93 36.05 10.62 -22.09
N LEU A 94 35.30 10.99 -21.04
CA LEU A 94 34.50 10.04 -20.27
C LEU A 94 33.42 9.38 -21.14
N GLU A 95 32.61 10.17 -21.85
CA GLU A 95 31.53 9.68 -22.72
C GLU A 95 32.08 8.71 -23.79
N ALA A 96 33.23 9.03 -24.42
CA ALA A 96 33.87 8.11 -25.37
C ALA A 96 34.37 6.79 -24.73
N LEU A 97 34.82 6.82 -23.48
CA LEU A 97 35.17 5.60 -22.75
C LEU A 97 33.93 4.79 -22.41
N LEU A 98 32.86 5.45 -21.98
CA LEU A 98 31.60 4.81 -21.61
C LEU A 98 30.85 4.24 -22.82
N ASP A 99 30.91 4.88 -23.98
CA ASP A 99 30.37 4.34 -25.24
C ASP A 99 30.93 2.95 -25.53
N ARG A 100 32.25 2.77 -25.36
CA ARG A 100 32.94 1.48 -25.54
C ARG A 100 32.57 0.46 -24.47
N MET A 101 32.32 0.92 -23.24
CA MET A 101 31.97 0.07 -22.11
C MET A 101 30.54 -0.48 -22.25
N PHE A 102 29.57 0.41 -22.49
CA PHE A 102 28.14 0.08 -22.52
C PHE A 102 27.67 -0.42 -23.89
N GLY A 103 28.34 -0.05 -24.98
CA GLY A 103 27.97 -0.45 -26.35
C GLY A 103 26.78 0.34 -26.90
N GLY A 104 26.71 1.63 -26.60
CA GLY A 104 25.69 2.58 -27.06
C GLY A 104 26.21 4.02 -27.03
N HIS A 105 25.32 5.00 -27.20
CA HIS A 105 25.67 6.42 -27.10
C HIS A 105 25.39 6.94 -25.70
N VAL A 106 26.43 7.37 -24.98
CA VAL A 106 26.35 7.66 -23.55
C VAL A 106 26.33 9.15 -23.29
N LEU A 107 25.30 9.58 -22.55
CA LEU A 107 25.26 10.90 -21.95
C LEU A 107 25.56 10.80 -20.46
N VAL A 108 26.67 11.39 -20.03
CA VAL A 108 26.95 11.54 -18.59
C VAL A 108 26.03 12.61 -18.02
N VAL A 109 25.48 12.38 -16.83
CA VAL A 109 24.55 13.30 -16.15
C VAL A 109 24.96 13.52 -14.69
N PRO A 110 24.60 14.65 -14.05
CA PRO A 110 25.08 14.96 -12.69
C PRO A 110 24.67 13.94 -11.62
N THR A 111 23.47 13.35 -11.75
CA THR A 111 22.99 12.21 -10.97
C THR A 111 22.05 11.37 -11.84
N THR A 112 21.84 10.10 -11.49
CA THR A 112 20.83 9.26 -12.19
C THR A 112 19.44 9.90 -12.14
N THR A 113 19.04 10.46 -10.99
CA THR A 113 17.76 11.18 -10.83
C THR A 113 17.59 12.31 -11.85
N LEU A 114 18.60 13.17 -12.00
CA LEU A 114 18.57 14.24 -12.99
C LEU A 114 18.65 13.68 -14.43
N GLY A 115 19.24 12.50 -14.62
CA GLY A 115 19.20 11.75 -15.86
C GLY A 115 17.78 11.37 -16.28
N HIS A 116 16.97 10.80 -15.38
CA HIS A 116 15.57 10.49 -15.68
C HIS A 116 14.79 11.75 -16.05
N LEU A 117 14.94 12.82 -15.26
CA LEU A 117 14.25 14.11 -15.48
C LEU A 117 14.70 14.80 -16.78
N ALA A 118 15.92 14.57 -17.25
CA ALA A 118 16.39 15.07 -18.54
C ALA A 118 15.91 14.22 -19.71
N THR A 119 15.80 12.91 -19.51
CA THR A 119 15.61 11.93 -20.57
C THR A 119 14.14 11.68 -20.85
N LEU A 120 13.36 11.33 -19.82
CA LEU A 120 12.00 10.83 -20.01
C LEU A 120 11.06 11.82 -20.72
N PRO A 121 11.06 13.14 -20.39
CA PRO A 121 10.23 14.12 -21.10
C PRO A 121 10.57 14.28 -22.60
N VAL A 122 11.73 13.81 -23.03
CA VAL A 122 12.16 13.84 -24.44
C VAL A 122 11.81 12.54 -25.16
N LEU A 123 11.74 11.43 -24.41
CA LEU A 123 11.43 10.10 -24.94
C LEU A 123 9.94 9.89 -25.20
N VAL A 124 9.11 10.33 -24.25
CA VAL A 124 7.68 10.00 -24.18
C VAL A 124 6.85 11.17 -24.73
N GLY A 125 6.06 10.90 -25.76
CA GLY A 125 5.09 11.85 -26.31
C GLY A 125 3.73 11.79 -25.63
N GLU A 126 2.87 12.78 -25.91
CA GLU A 126 1.48 12.84 -25.41
C GLU A 126 0.57 11.73 -25.97
N HIS A 127 0.97 11.08 -27.07
CA HIS A 127 0.27 9.96 -27.69
C HIS A 127 0.88 8.59 -27.33
N ASP A 128 1.88 8.57 -26.44
CA ASP A 128 2.48 7.35 -25.91
C ASP A 128 1.79 6.94 -24.60
N VAL A 129 1.96 5.67 -24.22
CA VAL A 129 1.59 5.17 -22.89
C VAL A 129 2.82 4.62 -22.16
N VAL A 130 2.92 4.88 -20.86
CA VAL A 130 3.94 4.33 -19.97
C VAL A 130 3.33 3.25 -19.08
N LEU A 131 3.86 2.04 -19.18
CA LEU A 131 3.62 0.93 -18.27
C LEU A 131 4.75 0.92 -17.23
N LEU A 132 4.43 1.29 -15.99
CA LEU A 132 5.39 1.49 -14.91
C LEU A 132 5.39 0.28 -13.97
N ASP A 133 6.50 -0.41 -13.82
CA ASP A 133 6.63 -1.43 -12.77
C ASP A 133 6.48 -0.76 -11.39
N HIS A 134 5.59 -1.27 -10.53
CA HIS A 134 5.31 -0.60 -9.25
C HIS A 134 6.52 -0.54 -8.30
N GLN A 135 7.53 -1.42 -8.47
CA GLN A 135 8.74 -1.39 -7.65
C GLN A 135 9.91 -0.65 -8.30
N VAL A 136 9.72 -0.07 -9.48
CA VAL A 136 10.76 0.77 -10.11
C VAL A 136 11.18 1.88 -9.17
N HIS A 137 12.46 2.25 -9.20
CA HIS A 137 13.03 3.17 -8.23
C HIS A 137 12.25 4.50 -8.15
N ALA A 138 12.14 5.07 -6.94
CA ALA A 138 11.36 6.27 -6.68
C ALA A 138 11.73 7.48 -7.57
N SER A 139 12.99 7.57 -8.02
CA SER A 139 13.42 8.62 -8.97
C SER A 139 12.83 8.47 -10.37
N VAL A 140 12.59 7.23 -10.82
CA VAL A 140 11.88 6.95 -12.08
C VAL A 140 10.40 7.27 -11.91
N GLN A 141 9.79 6.86 -10.79
CA GLN A 141 8.40 7.21 -10.48
C GLN A 141 8.18 8.74 -10.43
N MET A 142 9.12 9.47 -9.83
CA MET A 142 9.09 10.93 -9.80
C MET A 142 9.15 11.53 -11.20
N ALA A 143 10.00 11.01 -12.08
CA ALA A 143 10.10 11.48 -13.47
C ALA A 143 8.87 11.07 -14.30
N ALA A 144 8.27 9.90 -14.04
CA ALA A 144 7.00 9.50 -14.64
C ALA A 144 5.87 10.45 -14.25
N ASN A 145 5.79 10.91 -12.99
CA ASN A 145 4.80 11.91 -12.59
C ASN A 145 4.93 13.23 -13.37
N GLN A 146 6.14 13.61 -13.80
CA GLN A 146 6.32 14.76 -14.69
C GLN A 146 5.71 14.51 -16.08
N LEU A 147 5.77 13.28 -16.60
CA LEU A 147 5.15 12.92 -17.88
C LEU A 147 3.62 13.00 -17.81
N ARG A 148 3.00 12.67 -16.66
CA ARG A 148 1.55 12.87 -16.45
C ARG A 148 1.15 14.33 -16.65
N VAL A 149 1.93 15.25 -16.10
CA VAL A 149 1.72 16.71 -16.26
C VAL A 149 1.88 17.13 -17.73
N LEU A 150 2.70 16.42 -18.51
CA LEU A 150 2.89 16.65 -19.94
C LEU A 150 1.84 15.95 -20.82
N GLY A 151 0.84 15.28 -20.23
CA GLY A 151 -0.28 14.66 -20.94
C GLY A 151 -0.09 13.19 -21.32
N ALA A 152 1.03 12.55 -20.96
CA ALA A 152 1.24 11.13 -21.24
C ALA A 152 0.37 10.24 -20.34
N GLU A 153 -0.21 9.18 -20.92
CA GLU A 153 -0.92 8.16 -20.15
C GLU A 153 0.09 7.29 -19.40
N ILE A 154 -0.15 7.03 -18.11
CA ILE A 154 0.72 6.16 -17.31
C ILE A 154 -0.10 5.19 -16.48
N ASP A 155 0.13 3.91 -16.73
CA ASP A 155 -0.45 2.77 -16.02
C ASP A 155 0.62 2.08 -15.18
N VAL A 156 0.34 1.89 -13.89
CA VAL A 156 1.21 1.10 -13.00
C VAL A 156 0.83 -0.37 -13.13
N ILE A 157 1.82 -1.26 -13.18
CA ILE A 157 1.64 -2.71 -13.25
C ILE A 157 2.28 -3.41 -12.04
N ARG A 158 1.73 -4.58 -11.68
CA ARG A 158 2.33 -5.42 -10.64
C ARG A 158 3.76 -5.80 -11.05
N HIS A 159 4.61 -5.94 -10.04
CA HIS A 159 6.04 -6.07 -10.22
C HIS A 159 6.36 -7.37 -10.98
N ASN A 160 7.14 -7.24 -12.05
CA ASN A 160 7.54 -8.35 -12.91
C ASN A 160 6.37 -9.19 -13.49
N ASP A 161 5.14 -8.64 -13.55
CA ASP A 161 3.97 -9.32 -14.12
C ASP A 161 3.99 -9.23 -15.65
N MET A 162 4.76 -10.13 -16.27
CA MET A 162 5.00 -10.14 -17.71
C MET A 162 3.75 -10.49 -18.53
N ASP A 163 2.84 -11.30 -17.98
CA ASP A 163 1.61 -11.66 -18.67
C ASP A 163 0.65 -10.46 -18.73
N ARG A 164 0.54 -9.71 -17.62
CA ARG A 164 -0.21 -8.46 -17.62
C ARG A 164 0.45 -7.41 -18.53
N LEU A 165 1.78 -7.29 -18.49
CA LEU A 165 2.52 -6.39 -19.38
C LEU A 165 2.19 -6.68 -20.85
N GLU A 166 2.26 -7.94 -21.28
CA GLU A 166 1.94 -8.35 -22.65
C GLU A 166 0.50 -7.99 -23.06
N ALA A 167 -0.48 -8.30 -22.20
CA ALA A 167 -1.88 -7.95 -22.46
C ALA A 167 -2.10 -6.43 -22.62
N LEU A 168 -1.37 -5.62 -21.86
CA LEU A 168 -1.41 -4.16 -21.95
C LEU A 168 -0.72 -3.64 -23.22
N ILE A 169 0.39 -4.27 -23.64
CA ILE A 169 1.08 -3.97 -24.89
C ILE A 169 0.15 -4.22 -26.08
N GLU A 170 -0.51 -5.37 -26.14
CA GLU A 170 -1.43 -5.73 -27.23
C GLU A 170 -2.61 -4.76 -27.34
N ARG A 171 -3.14 -4.30 -26.19
CA ARG A 171 -4.22 -3.33 -26.14
C ARG A 171 -3.75 -1.93 -26.54
N GLY A 172 -2.69 -1.45 -25.89
CA GLY A 172 -2.13 -0.12 -26.12
C GLY A 172 -1.63 0.06 -27.55
N GLY A 173 -1.19 -1.02 -28.20
CA GLY A 173 -0.73 -1.00 -29.58
C GLY A 173 -1.83 -0.70 -30.61
N LYS A 174 -3.09 -0.60 -30.19
CA LYS A 174 -4.21 -0.17 -31.04
C LYS A 174 -4.47 1.33 -30.95
N THR A 175 -4.04 1.99 -29.87
CA THR A 175 -4.47 3.36 -29.53
C THR A 175 -3.31 4.33 -29.30
N HIS A 176 -2.09 3.85 -29.07
CA HIS A 176 -0.91 4.67 -28.74
C HIS A 176 0.21 4.48 -29.74
N ASP A 177 1.01 5.53 -29.99
CA ASP A 177 2.13 5.50 -30.92
C ASP A 177 3.25 4.58 -30.42
N LYS A 178 3.65 4.74 -29.15
CA LYS A 178 4.60 3.87 -28.46
C LYS A 178 4.08 3.44 -27.09
N ILE A 179 4.59 2.29 -26.65
CA ILE A 179 4.34 1.71 -25.34
C ILE A 179 5.67 1.59 -24.64
N TRP A 180 5.86 2.36 -23.58
CA TRP A 180 7.09 2.36 -22.80
C TRP A 180 6.94 1.49 -21.56
N TYR A 181 7.77 0.47 -21.39
CA TYR A 181 7.88 -0.24 -20.11
C TYR A 181 9.07 0.26 -19.30
N PHE A 182 8.79 0.78 -18.11
CA PHE A 182 9.78 1.35 -17.19
C PHE A 182 10.00 0.39 -16.01
N ALA A 183 11.24 -0.07 -15.84
CA ALA A 183 11.62 -1.04 -14.80
C ALA A 183 13.06 -0.82 -14.33
N ASP A 184 13.39 -1.34 -13.14
CA ASP A 184 14.78 -1.44 -12.69
C ASP A 184 15.42 -2.67 -13.35
N GLY A 185 16.71 -2.60 -13.68
CA GLY A 185 17.47 -3.78 -14.10
C GLY A 185 17.71 -4.72 -12.91
N VAL A 186 18.22 -4.14 -11.82
CA VAL A 186 18.41 -4.81 -10.53
C VAL A 186 17.69 -3.99 -9.47
N TYR A 187 16.63 -4.56 -8.88
CA TYR A 187 15.78 -3.85 -7.93
C TYR A 187 16.52 -3.61 -6.62
N SER A 188 16.51 -2.35 -6.15
CA SER A 188 17.39 -1.89 -5.08
C SER A 188 17.15 -2.52 -3.70
N MET A 189 15.91 -2.97 -3.42
CA MET A 189 15.49 -3.52 -2.13
C MET A 189 15.56 -5.05 -2.09
N PHE A 190 14.70 -5.74 -2.84
CA PHE A 190 14.60 -7.21 -2.81
C PHE A 190 15.68 -7.92 -3.62
N ALA A 191 16.51 -7.15 -4.35
CA ALA A 191 17.71 -7.62 -5.05
C ALA A 191 17.46 -8.59 -6.22
N ASP A 192 16.20 -8.77 -6.60
CA ASP A 192 15.78 -9.47 -7.80
C ASP A 192 16.04 -8.61 -9.05
N VAL A 193 15.80 -9.20 -10.22
CA VAL A 193 16.11 -8.61 -11.52
C VAL A 193 14.89 -8.62 -12.41
N ALA A 194 14.79 -7.65 -13.32
CA ALA A 194 13.78 -7.72 -14.36
C ALA A 194 13.99 -8.98 -15.23
N PRO A 195 12.92 -9.62 -15.74
CA PRO A 195 13.02 -10.85 -16.52
C PRO A 195 13.52 -10.56 -17.94
N PHE A 196 14.83 -10.29 -18.08
CA PHE A 196 15.45 -9.74 -19.29
C PHE A 196 15.19 -10.57 -20.55
N GLU A 197 15.23 -11.90 -20.46
CA GLU A 197 14.96 -12.79 -21.60
C GLU A 197 13.51 -12.66 -22.08
N ARG A 198 12.56 -12.53 -21.15
CA ARG A 198 11.14 -12.34 -21.47
C ARG A 198 10.89 -10.95 -22.05
N LEU A 199 11.56 -9.93 -21.52
CA LEU A 199 11.52 -8.58 -22.08
C LEU A 199 12.12 -8.52 -23.48
N ARG A 200 13.18 -9.29 -23.75
CA ARG A 200 13.77 -9.39 -25.08
C ARG A 200 12.82 -10.03 -26.08
N ASP A 201 12.20 -11.15 -25.70
CA ASP A 201 11.15 -11.79 -26.50
C ASP A 201 9.98 -10.83 -26.80
N LEU A 202 9.49 -10.11 -25.79
CA LEU A 202 8.42 -9.12 -25.98
C LEU A 202 8.83 -7.99 -26.94
N LEU A 203 10.06 -7.48 -26.84
CA LEU A 203 10.58 -6.50 -27.79
C LEU A 203 10.55 -7.05 -29.22
N ASP A 204 11.04 -8.27 -29.42
CA ASP A 204 11.12 -8.87 -30.75
C ASP A 204 9.72 -9.14 -31.35
N ARG A 205 8.69 -9.40 -30.52
CA ARG A 205 7.31 -9.66 -30.95
C ARG A 205 6.43 -8.41 -31.12
N HIS A 206 6.69 -7.34 -30.37
CA HIS A 206 5.83 -6.16 -30.34
C HIS A 206 6.56 -4.90 -30.82
N GLU A 207 6.27 -4.46 -32.04
CA GLU A 207 6.96 -3.32 -32.70
C GLU A 207 6.85 -2.00 -31.94
N ARG A 208 5.72 -1.77 -31.25
CA ARG A 208 5.46 -0.53 -30.48
C ARG A 208 6.04 -0.54 -29.07
N LEU A 209 6.60 -1.66 -28.60
CA LEU A 209 7.21 -1.74 -27.26
C LEU A 209 8.59 -1.07 -27.27
N HIS A 210 8.80 -0.20 -26.30
CA HIS A 210 10.07 0.41 -25.94
C HIS A 210 10.36 0.15 -24.46
N LEU A 211 11.63 0.00 -24.11
CA LEU A 211 12.06 -0.20 -22.72
C LEU A 211 12.89 0.99 -22.23
N TYR A 212 12.62 1.39 -20.99
CA TYR A 212 13.50 2.24 -20.19
C TYR A 212 13.92 1.46 -18.94
N ILE A 213 15.20 1.11 -18.86
CA ILE A 213 15.72 0.26 -17.78
C ILE A 213 16.64 1.07 -16.88
N ASP A 214 16.31 1.23 -15.60
CA ASP A 214 17.25 1.76 -14.60
C ASP A 214 18.14 0.62 -14.07
N ASP A 215 19.30 0.44 -14.69
CA ASP A 215 20.30 -0.55 -14.27
C ASP A 215 21.34 0.04 -13.30
N SER A 216 20.96 1.06 -12.52
CA SER A 216 21.83 1.72 -11.55
C SER A 216 22.54 0.77 -10.59
N HIS A 217 21.90 -0.36 -10.24
CA HIS A 217 22.46 -1.37 -9.35
C HIS A 217 23.17 -2.51 -10.10
N GLY A 218 23.07 -2.63 -11.43
CA GLY A 218 23.72 -3.68 -12.22
C GLY A 218 25.15 -3.35 -12.68
N VAL A 219 25.48 -2.07 -12.82
CA VAL A 219 26.77 -1.61 -13.37
C VAL A 219 27.96 -1.98 -12.49
N GLY A 220 29.08 -2.30 -13.14
CA GLY A 220 30.41 -2.56 -12.59
C GLY A 220 30.64 -4.03 -12.24
N TRP A 221 29.84 -4.57 -11.33
CA TRP A 221 30.06 -5.90 -10.76
C TRP A 221 29.69 -7.07 -11.68
N ALA A 222 28.89 -6.82 -12.72
CA ALA A 222 28.47 -7.83 -13.69
C ALA A 222 28.58 -7.34 -15.14
N GLY A 223 28.64 -8.32 -16.03
CA GLY A 223 28.65 -8.16 -17.48
C GLY A 223 29.96 -7.67 -18.08
N LYS A 224 30.02 -7.72 -19.41
CA LYS A 224 31.23 -7.35 -20.17
C LYS A 224 31.58 -5.89 -19.92
N HIS A 225 32.83 -5.62 -19.56
CA HIS A 225 33.30 -4.30 -19.12
C HIS A 225 32.49 -3.70 -17.96
N GLY A 226 31.73 -4.50 -17.22
CA GLY A 226 30.90 -4.02 -16.12
C GLY A 226 29.65 -3.29 -16.59
N ARG A 227 29.15 -3.56 -17.80
CA ARG A 227 27.95 -2.90 -18.33
C ARG A 227 26.63 -3.32 -17.66
N GLY A 228 26.67 -4.29 -16.76
CA GLY A 228 25.51 -4.81 -16.05
C GLY A 228 24.76 -5.92 -16.79
N PRO A 229 23.92 -6.69 -16.08
CA PRO A 229 23.18 -7.81 -16.64
C PRO A 229 22.08 -7.36 -17.62
N ALA A 230 21.48 -6.19 -17.40
CA ALA A 230 20.42 -5.69 -18.27
C ALA A 230 20.94 -5.40 -19.69
N LEU A 231 22.04 -4.65 -19.80
CA LEU A 231 22.67 -4.34 -21.09
C LEU A 231 23.40 -5.54 -21.72
N ASP A 232 23.68 -6.60 -20.96
CA ASP A 232 24.20 -7.84 -21.53
C ASP A 232 23.18 -8.55 -22.43
N VAL A 233 21.91 -8.53 -22.04
CA VAL A 233 20.79 -9.19 -22.74
C VAL A 233 20.06 -8.22 -23.68
N LEU A 234 19.74 -7.01 -23.19
CA LEU A 234 18.91 -6.03 -23.91
C LEU A 234 19.74 -5.04 -24.74
N GLY A 235 21.04 -4.92 -24.48
CA GLY A 235 21.91 -3.94 -25.12
C GLY A 235 21.96 -4.08 -26.64
N GLY A 236 22.09 -2.95 -27.33
CA GLY A 236 22.12 -2.89 -28.80
C GLY A 236 20.75 -2.98 -29.48
N HIS A 237 19.65 -3.19 -28.73
CA HIS A 237 18.31 -3.12 -29.30
C HIS A 237 17.92 -1.64 -29.56
N PRO A 238 17.41 -1.26 -30.76
CA PRO A 238 17.11 0.14 -31.13
C PRO A 238 15.97 0.82 -30.34
N ARG A 239 15.37 0.13 -29.35
CA ARG A 239 14.19 0.56 -28.59
C ARG A 239 14.42 0.44 -27.08
N VAL A 240 15.67 0.27 -26.67
CA VAL A 240 16.07 0.17 -25.26
C VAL A 240 16.92 1.39 -24.92
N VAL A 241 16.49 2.12 -23.90
CA VAL A 241 17.29 3.15 -23.24
C VAL A 241 17.60 2.66 -21.84
N ALA A 242 18.85 2.79 -21.40
CA ALA A 242 19.24 2.41 -20.04
C ALA A 242 19.77 3.60 -19.24
N ALA A 243 19.38 3.68 -17.98
CA ALA A 243 19.97 4.57 -16.99
C ALA A 243 20.94 3.78 -16.11
N CYS A 244 22.14 4.33 -15.92
CA CYS A 244 23.22 3.71 -15.16
C CYS A 244 23.71 4.68 -14.08
N SER A 245 24.18 4.17 -12.95
CA SER A 245 24.74 4.99 -11.87
C SER A 245 26.26 4.87 -11.84
N LEU A 246 26.95 6.02 -11.81
CA LEU A 246 28.40 6.07 -11.63
C LEU A 246 28.79 6.24 -10.15
N ASN A 247 27.81 6.47 -9.26
CA ASN A 247 27.99 6.70 -7.82
C ASN A 247 28.07 5.42 -6.97
N LYS A 248 27.81 4.25 -7.58
CA LYS A 248 27.75 2.97 -6.86
C LYS A 248 29.03 2.15 -7.12
N SER A 249 28.91 1.00 -7.76
CA SER A 249 30.06 0.13 -8.05
C SER A 249 31.16 0.78 -8.89
N PHE A 250 30.80 1.78 -9.68
CA PHE A 250 31.74 2.51 -10.54
C PHE A 250 32.60 3.52 -9.74
N ALA A 251 32.23 3.80 -8.48
CA ALA A 251 33.02 4.57 -7.52
C ALA A 251 33.45 5.97 -7.97
N ALA A 252 32.60 6.67 -8.70
CA ALA A 252 32.83 8.04 -9.13
C ALA A 252 31.60 8.92 -8.82
N ALA A 253 31.38 9.97 -9.61
CA ALA A 253 30.17 10.78 -9.55
C ALA A 253 29.35 10.67 -10.85
N GLY A 254 28.05 10.88 -10.76
CA GLY A 254 27.14 10.99 -11.90
C GLY A 254 26.22 9.80 -12.14
N GLY A 255 25.45 9.94 -13.22
CA GLY A 255 24.80 8.85 -13.93
C GLY A 255 25.25 8.81 -15.38
N ALA A 256 24.86 7.76 -16.10
CA ALA A 256 25.09 7.60 -17.53
C ALA A 256 23.79 7.13 -18.18
N MET A 257 23.28 7.87 -19.15
CA MET A 257 22.14 7.47 -19.97
C MET A 257 22.67 6.86 -21.26
N VAL A 258 22.33 5.60 -21.52
CA VAL A 258 22.77 4.84 -22.69
C VAL A 258 21.65 4.81 -23.72
N PHE A 259 21.90 5.41 -24.87
CA PHE A 259 20.96 5.51 -25.98
C PHE A 259 21.30 4.55 -27.12
N PRO A 260 20.28 4.03 -27.83
CA PRO A 260 20.49 3.14 -28.96
C PRO A 260 21.04 3.85 -30.20
N ASP A 261 20.80 5.15 -30.34
CA ASP A 261 21.20 5.93 -31.51
C ASP A 261 21.69 7.34 -31.14
N ALA A 262 22.51 7.92 -32.03
CA ALA A 262 23.15 9.21 -31.85
C ALA A 262 22.18 10.39 -31.85
N GLU A 263 21.05 10.27 -32.54
CA GLU A 263 20.05 11.34 -32.64
C GLU A 263 19.28 11.50 -31.33
N LEU A 264 18.90 10.38 -30.70
CA LEU A 264 18.25 10.41 -29.40
C LEU A 264 19.19 10.96 -28.32
N TYR A 265 20.45 10.51 -28.32
CA TYR A 265 21.51 11.08 -27.50
C TYR A 265 21.61 12.60 -27.68
N ARG A 266 21.74 13.07 -28.94
CA ARG A 266 21.85 14.50 -29.27
C ARG A 266 20.64 15.26 -28.75
N ARG A 267 19.43 14.76 -29.00
CA ARG A 267 18.18 15.42 -28.62
C ARG A 267 18.11 15.60 -27.11
N VAL A 268 18.33 14.54 -26.32
CA VAL A 268 18.32 14.63 -24.84
C VAL A 268 19.41 15.58 -24.33
N ARG A 269 20.62 15.51 -24.90
CA ARG A 269 21.73 16.42 -24.54
C ARG A 269 21.40 17.89 -24.81
N THR A 270 20.63 18.17 -25.86
CA THR A 270 20.28 19.53 -26.29
C THR A 270 19.10 20.10 -25.54
N VAL A 271 18.01 19.32 -25.35
CA VAL A 271 16.73 19.86 -24.84
C VAL A 271 16.31 19.32 -23.47
N GLY A 272 17.02 18.33 -22.93
CA GLY A 272 16.72 17.80 -21.60
C GLY A 272 16.91 18.87 -20.52
N GLY A 273 15.87 19.19 -19.74
CA GLY A 273 15.85 20.32 -18.81
C GLY A 273 17.07 20.41 -17.87
N PRO A 274 17.40 19.36 -17.09
CA PRO A 274 18.59 19.32 -16.25
C PRO A 274 19.92 19.50 -17.01
N MET A 275 19.99 19.20 -18.32
CA MET A 275 21.19 19.47 -19.12
C MET A 275 21.42 20.95 -19.40
N ILE A 276 20.36 21.77 -19.26
CA ILE A 276 20.38 23.21 -19.47
C ILE A 276 20.42 23.96 -18.14
N PHE A 277 19.65 23.51 -17.15
CA PHE A 277 19.36 24.29 -15.94
C PHE A 277 19.99 23.71 -14.65
N SER A 278 20.74 22.61 -14.72
CA SER A 278 21.42 22.02 -13.56
C SER A 278 22.94 22.19 -13.61
N GLY A 279 23.59 22.03 -12.45
CA GLY A 279 25.04 22.09 -12.31
C GLY A 279 25.72 20.81 -12.82
N PRO A 280 26.95 20.90 -13.37
CA PRO A 280 27.70 19.73 -13.84
C PRO A 280 28.28 18.91 -12.68
N ILE A 281 28.70 17.67 -12.97
CA ILE A 281 29.68 16.95 -12.17
C ILE A 281 30.97 17.77 -12.08
N GLN A 282 31.53 17.84 -10.88
CA GLN A 282 32.75 18.57 -10.58
C GLN A 282 33.98 17.90 -11.24
N PRO A 283 34.95 18.68 -11.75
CA PRO A 283 36.16 18.15 -12.41
C PRO A 283 36.90 17.03 -11.66
N PRO A 284 37.09 17.09 -10.33
CA PRO A 284 37.78 16.03 -9.59
C PRO A 284 37.10 14.66 -9.76
N MET A 285 35.77 14.64 -9.69
CA MET A 285 35.01 13.40 -9.84
C MET A 285 34.89 12.93 -11.30
N LEU A 286 34.98 13.83 -12.27
CA LEU A 286 35.15 13.45 -13.68
C LEU A 286 36.49 12.76 -13.92
N GLY A 287 37.56 13.20 -13.23
CA GLY A 287 38.86 12.52 -13.23
C GLY A 287 38.77 11.10 -12.69
N ALA A 288 38.12 10.93 -11.53
CA ALA A 288 37.83 9.60 -10.97
C ALA A 288 37.02 8.72 -11.93
N ALA A 289 35.97 9.27 -12.56
CA ALA A 289 35.12 8.55 -13.50
C ALA A 289 35.89 8.06 -14.73
N ILE A 290 36.74 8.92 -15.32
CA ILE A 290 37.60 8.56 -16.45
C ILE A 290 38.53 7.40 -16.06
N GLN A 291 39.15 7.48 -14.89
CA GLN A 291 40.05 6.44 -14.43
C GLN A 291 39.31 5.12 -14.12
N SER A 292 38.11 5.21 -13.54
CA SER A 292 37.25 4.04 -13.33
C SER A 292 36.87 3.38 -14.67
N ALA A 293 36.51 4.16 -15.69
CA ALA A 293 36.22 3.64 -17.03
C ALA A 293 37.43 2.90 -17.63
N LYS A 294 38.65 3.43 -17.43
CA LYS A 294 39.90 2.79 -17.86
C LYS A 294 40.12 1.43 -17.18
N ILE A 295 39.81 1.31 -15.88
CA ILE A 295 39.86 0.04 -15.14
C ILE A 295 38.83 -0.96 -15.72
N HIS A 296 37.59 -0.51 -15.96
CA HIS A 296 36.52 -1.35 -16.50
C HIS A 296 36.81 -1.88 -17.92
N LEU A 297 37.53 -1.10 -18.74
CA LEU A 297 37.98 -1.51 -20.07
C LEU A 297 39.27 -2.34 -20.07
N SER A 298 39.92 -2.51 -18.92
CA SER A 298 41.15 -3.28 -18.81
C SER A 298 40.89 -4.78 -18.66
N GLY A 299 41.95 -5.58 -18.82
CA GLY A 299 41.90 -7.02 -18.55
C GLY A 299 41.77 -7.39 -17.07
N GLU A 300 41.81 -6.42 -16.14
CA GLU A 300 41.76 -6.69 -14.70
C GLU A 300 40.33 -6.88 -14.18
N LEU A 301 39.33 -6.27 -14.84
CA LEU A 301 37.94 -6.25 -14.36
C LEU A 301 37.35 -7.65 -14.09
N PRO A 302 37.51 -8.67 -14.98
CA PRO A 302 36.96 -10.00 -14.72
C PRO A 302 37.45 -10.61 -13.41
N ARG A 303 38.69 -10.32 -13.00
CA ARG A 303 39.22 -10.77 -11.71
C ARG A 303 38.52 -10.06 -10.54
N LEU A 304 38.26 -8.76 -10.64
CA LEU A 304 37.54 -8.00 -9.62
C LEU A 304 36.09 -8.50 -9.49
N GLN A 305 35.40 -8.71 -10.60
CA GLN A 305 34.04 -9.27 -10.62
C GLN A 305 34.00 -10.70 -10.02
N ALA A 306 34.97 -11.56 -10.37
CA ALA A 306 35.06 -12.91 -9.81
C ALA A 306 35.31 -12.92 -8.29
N ASP A 307 36.12 -11.99 -7.79
CA ASP A 307 36.40 -11.81 -6.37
C ASP A 307 35.12 -11.45 -5.58
N LEU A 308 34.32 -10.50 -6.08
CA LEU A 308 33.03 -10.17 -5.50
C LEU A 308 32.03 -11.34 -5.60
N ARG A 309 31.95 -11.98 -6.78
CA ARG A 309 31.07 -13.14 -7.01
C ARG A 309 31.35 -14.29 -6.03
N ARG A 310 32.62 -14.49 -5.63
CA ARG A 310 32.98 -15.47 -4.59
C ARG A 310 32.33 -15.18 -3.24
N ARG A 311 32.26 -13.91 -2.83
CA ARG A 311 31.61 -13.48 -1.57
C ARG A 311 30.10 -13.66 -1.62
N ILE A 312 29.51 -13.27 -2.75
CA ILE A 312 28.08 -13.46 -3.06
C ILE A 312 27.72 -14.94 -2.98
N HIS A 313 28.50 -15.81 -3.62
CA HIS A 313 28.26 -17.25 -3.59
C HIS A 313 28.40 -17.81 -2.17
N LEU A 314 29.46 -17.43 -1.44
CA LEU A 314 29.64 -17.83 -0.05
C LEU A 314 28.46 -17.41 0.83
N PHE A 315 27.95 -16.19 0.66
CA PHE A 315 26.79 -15.69 1.38
C PHE A 315 25.57 -16.59 1.15
N ASN A 316 25.24 -16.87 -0.12
CA ASN A 316 24.07 -17.70 -0.46
C ASN A 316 24.22 -19.13 0.08
N THR A 317 25.39 -19.74 -0.07
CA THR A 317 25.68 -21.09 0.45
C THR A 317 25.49 -21.16 1.95
N LEU A 318 26.03 -20.18 2.70
CA LEU A 318 25.90 -20.14 4.15
C LEU A 318 24.49 -19.77 4.61
N ALA A 319 23.78 -18.92 3.88
CA ALA A 319 22.38 -18.63 4.16
C ALA A 319 21.53 -19.89 4.06
N ASP A 320 21.75 -20.70 3.02
CA ASP A 320 21.09 -22.01 2.87
C ASP A 320 21.50 -22.99 3.99
N GLU A 321 22.78 -23.05 4.37
CA GLU A 321 23.29 -23.90 5.46
C GLU A 321 22.70 -23.54 6.84
N TYR A 322 22.52 -22.24 7.10
CA TYR A 322 21.94 -21.74 8.36
C TYR A 322 20.44 -21.50 8.29
N GLU A 323 19.77 -21.91 7.21
CA GLU A 323 18.33 -21.72 7.00
C GLU A 323 17.85 -20.26 7.12
N ILE A 324 18.70 -19.31 6.73
CA ILE A 324 18.37 -17.88 6.72
C ILE A 324 17.59 -17.57 5.44
N PRO A 325 16.36 -17.04 5.53
CA PRO A 325 15.54 -16.76 4.36
C PRO A 325 16.15 -15.62 3.54
N LEU A 326 16.19 -15.78 2.22
CA LEU A 326 16.56 -14.74 1.28
C LEU A 326 15.36 -14.42 0.38
N ALA A 327 15.10 -13.14 0.12
CA ALA A 327 14.06 -12.73 -0.83
C ALA A 327 14.30 -13.27 -2.24
N THR A 328 15.57 -13.38 -2.63
CA THR A 328 15.99 -14.00 -3.89
C THR A 328 17.35 -14.66 -3.73
N LYS A 329 17.61 -15.68 -4.57
CA LYS A 329 18.92 -16.34 -4.69
C LYS A 329 19.76 -15.80 -5.85
N GLU A 330 19.29 -14.78 -6.56
CA GLU A 330 20.02 -14.13 -7.64
C GLU A 330 21.42 -13.68 -7.18
N LEU A 331 22.41 -13.81 -8.06
CA LEU A 331 23.81 -13.52 -7.75
C LEU A 331 24.15 -12.03 -7.84
N THR A 332 23.26 -11.18 -7.31
CA THR A 332 23.46 -9.73 -7.15
C THR A 332 24.31 -9.42 -5.91
N PRO A 333 24.85 -8.21 -5.74
CA PRO A 333 25.61 -7.84 -4.53
C PRO A 333 24.73 -7.38 -3.36
N ILE A 334 23.40 -7.38 -3.49
CA ILE A 334 22.45 -6.94 -2.47
C ILE A 334 21.75 -8.17 -1.89
N ARG A 335 21.63 -8.29 -0.58
CA ARG A 335 20.96 -9.39 0.11
C ARG A 335 19.85 -8.83 0.98
N TYR A 336 18.67 -9.38 0.79
CA TYR A 336 17.49 -9.03 1.58
C TYR A 336 17.01 -10.26 2.35
N ILE A 337 17.00 -10.13 3.67
CA ILE A 337 16.49 -11.14 4.61
C ILE A 337 15.13 -10.66 5.08
N PRO A 338 14.01 -11.22 4.58
CA PRO A 338 12.68 -10.81 5.00
C PRO A 338 12.41 -11.29 6.43
N LEU A 339 11.99 -10.37 7.30
CA LEU A 339 11.68 -10.64 8.71
C LEU A 339 10.23 -10.28 9.08
N GLY A 340 9.46 -9.74 8.14
CA GLY A 340 8.06 -9.41 8.31
C GLY A 340 7.87 -8.08 9.03
N LEU A 341 7.91 -8.09 10.37
CA LEU A 341 7.56 -6.91 11.17
C LEU A 341 8.74 -5.95 11.38
N PRO A 342 8.49 -4.62 11.48
CA PRO A 342 9.54 -3.65 11.76
C PRO A 342 10.24 -3.92 13.09
N ALA A 343 9.49 -4.28 14.15
CA ALA A 343 10.06 -4.56 15.46
C ALA A 343 11.07 -5.71 15.46
N VAL A 344 10.76 -6.82 14.77
CA VAL A 344 11.66 -7.97 14.60
C VAL A 344 12.91 -7.55 13.82
N THR A 345 12.72 -6.78 12.75
CA THR A 345 13.82 -6.24 11.93
C THR A 345 14.78 -5.40 12.77
N ARG A 346 14.24 -4.49 13.60
CA ARG A 346 15.04 -3.64 14.49
C ARG A 346 15.78 -4.46 15.54
N ASP A 347 15.16 -5.48 16.11
CA ASP A 347 15.80 -6.38 17.08
C ASP A 347 17.00 -7.12 16.45
N VAL A 348 16.82 -7.72 15.27
CA VAL A 348 17.92 -8.39 14.55
C VAL A 348 19.07 -7.42 14.25
N ILE A 349 18.77 -6.22 13.72
CA ILE A 349 19.80 -5.24 13.38
C ILE A 349 20.55 -4.75 14.62
N LYS A 350 19.85 -4.42 15.71
CA LYS A 350 20.49 -3.98 16.96
C LYS A 350 21.45 -5.04 17.51
N ASN A 351 21.05 -6.32 17.48
CA ASN A 351 21.90 -7.41 17.95
C ASN A 351 23.09 -7.67 17.00
N ALA A 352 22.90 -7.56 15.68
CA ALA A 352 24.00 -7.64 14.73
C ALA A 352 25.00 -6.49 14.89
N ILE A 353 24.52 -5.28 15.15
CA ILE A 353 25.37 -4.13 15.51
C ILE A 353 26.15 -4.43 16.79
N ALA A 354 25.50 -5.00 17.82
CA ALA A 354 26.19 -5.41 19.04
C ALA A 354 27.29 -6.48 18.81
N ASP A 355 27.13 -7.32 17.79
CA ASP A 355 28.16 -8.29 17.33
C ASP A 355 29.25 -7.64 16.45
N GLY A 356 29.20 -6.32 16.21
CA GLY A 356 30.17 -5.59 15.38
C GLY A 356 29.84 -5.57 13.89
N MET A 357 28.58 -5.76 13.50
CA MET A 357 28.13 -5.77 12.10
C MET A 357 27.11 -4.67 11.84
N TYR A 358 27.40 -3.74 10.93
CA TYR A 358 26.45 -2.72 10.51
C TYR A 358 25.62 -3.18 9.30
N LEU A 359 24.30 -3.05 9.40
CA LEU A 359 23.31 -3.49 8.41
C LEU A 359 22.27 -2.39 8.18
N ASN A 360 21.71 -2.33 6.97
CA ASN A 360 20.60 -1.41 6.68
C ASN A 360 19.25 -2.05 7.03
N ALA A 361 18.31 -1.24 7.51
CA ALA A 361 16.92 -1.63 7.67
C ALA A 361 16.14 -1.42 6.38
N GLY A 362 15.48 -2.47 5.87
CA GLY A 362 14.41 -2.33 4.90
C GLY A 362 13.09 -2.23 5.63
N VAL A 363 12.58 -1.02 5.81
CA VAL A 363 11.31 -0.71 6.48
C VAL A 363 10.50 0.28 5.64
N PHE A 364 9.24 0.53 6.00
CA PHE A 364 8.43 1.56 5.35
C PHE A 364 9.15 2.92 5.34
N PRO A 365 9.09 3.69 4.22
CA PRO A 365 8.33 3.46 3.00
C PRO A 365 9.05 2.61 1.94
N ALA A 366 10.29 2.17 2.20
CA ALA A 366 11.09 1.45 1.20
C ALA A 366 10.52 0.06 0.87
N VAL A 367 9.83 -0.56 1.85
CA VAL A 367 9.07 -1.81 1.68
C VAL A 367 7.75 -1.73 2.46
N PRO A 368 6.73 -2.58 2.15
CA PRO A 368 5.55 -2.74 3.00
C PRO A 368 5.89 -3.06 4.46
N MET A 369 5.07 -2.58 5.40
CA MET A 369 5.32 -2.74 6.84
C MET A 369 5.50 -4.20 7.26
N ASN A 370 4.74 -5.11 6.67
CA ASN A 370 4.79 -6.56 6.88
C ASN A 370 5.81 -7.30 5.99
N HIS A 371 6.62 -6.55 5.23
CA HIS A 371 7.74 -7.05 4.45
C HIS A 371 9.05 -6.43 4.92
N SER A 372 9.10 -5.96 6.17
CA SER A 372 10.32 -5.41 6.75
C SER A 372 11.41 -6.47 6.85
N GLY A 373 12.67 -6.07 6.82
CA GLY A 373 13.79 -7.00 6.78
C GLY A 373 15.15 -6.34 6.81
N VAL A 374 16.19 -7.19 6.83
CA VAL A 374 17.58 -6.76 6.83
C VAL A 374 18.06 -6.65 5.39
N ARG A 375 18.66 -5.51 5.04
CA ARG A 375 19.33 -5.29 3.77
C ARG A 375 20.83 -5.21 3.98
N ALA A 376 21.56 -6.19 3.47
CA ALA A 376 23.03 -6.25 3.48
C ALA A 376 23.58 -6.09 2.06
N THR A 377 24.68 -5.36 1.89
CA THR A 377 25.36 -5.21 0.61
C THR A 377 26.79 -5.73 0.68
N LEU A 378 27.14 -6.57 -0.28
CA LEU A 378 28.46 -7.16 -0.41
C LEU A 378 29.33 -6.30 -1.33
N THR A 379 30.49 -5.95 -0.81
CA THR A 379 31.56 -5.26 -1.55
C THR A 379 32.85 -6.08 -1.52
N ARG A 380 33.80 -5.75 -2.40
CA ARG A 380 35.15 -6.33 -2.39
C ARG A 380 35.98 -6.00 -1.16
N HIS A 381 35.61 -4.96 -0.40
CA HIS A 381 36.28 -4.61 0.86
C HIS A 381 36.08 -5.66 1.94
N HIS A 382 34.98 -6.42 1.89
CA HIS A 382 34.76 -7.53 2.82
C HIS A 382 35.79 -8.62 2.59
N THR A 383 36.16 -9.31 3.65
CA THR A 383 36.84 -10.60 3.59
C THR A 383 35.82 -11.73 3.56
N LEU A 384 36.24 -12.94 3.23
CA LEU A 384 35.35 -14.11 3.34
C LEU A 384 34.97 -14.39 4.81
N ASP A 385 35.83 -14.02 5.76
CA ASP A 385 35.55 -14.17 7.19
C ASP A 385 34.51 -13.17 7.68
N ASP A 386 34.48 -11.96 7.13
CA ASP A 386 33.39 -10.99 7.41
C ASP A 386 32.03 -11.58 6.99
N VAL A 387 31.97 -12.17 5.79
CA VAL A 387 30.74 -12.83 5.31
C VAL A 387 30.34 -13.96 6.26
N ARG A 388 31.29 -14.83 6.65
CA ARG A 388 31.01 -15.90 7.62
C ARG A 388 30.53 -15.38 8.96
N ALA A 389 31.14 -14.31 9.46
CA ALA A 389 30.82 -13.73 10.75
C ALA A 389 29.42 -13.09 10.73
N LEU A 390 29.06 -12.39 9.67
CA LEU A 390 27.70 -11.88 9.48
C LEU A 390 26.67 -13.01 9.48
N LEU A 391 26.89 -14.06 8.68
CA LEU A 391 25.94 -15.18 8.60
C LEU A 391 25.79 -15.90 9.94
N LYS A 392 26.87 -16.06 10.72
CA LYS A 392 26.80 -16.60 12.09
C LYS A 392 26.03 -15.70 13.05
N SER A 393 26.17 -14.37 12.93
CA SER A 393 25.41 -13.41 13.72
C SER A 393 23.92 -13.49 13.38
N LEU A 394 23.58 -13.50 12.09
CA LEU A 394 22.19 -13.65 11.62
C LEU A 394 21.59 -15.00 12.05
N ALA A 395 22.33 -16.11 11.92
CA ALA A 395 21.87 -17.43 12.35
C ALA A 395 21.56 -17.50 13.85
N ARG A 396 22.22 -16.68 14.67
CA ARG A 396 21.93 -16.56 16.10
C ARG A 396 20.70 -15.69 16.37
N HIS A 397 20.61 -14.53 15.72
CA HIS A 397 19.65 -13.49 16.10
C HIS A 397 18.33 -13.56 15.35
N VAL A 398 18.31 -14.09 14.11
CA VAL A 398 17.07 -14.21 13.32
C VAL A 398 16.08 -15.15 14.00
N PRO A 399 16.42 -16.41 14.37
CA PRO A 399 15.49 -17.28 15.08
C PRO A 399 15.06 -16.68 16.42
N ALA A 400 16.01 -16.14 17.19
CA ALA A 400 15.73 -15.59 18.51
C ALA A 400 14.82 -14.35 18.49
N ALA A 401 14.92 -13.51 17.46
CA ALA A 401 14.06 -12.34 17.27
C ALA A 401 12.67 -12.74 16.77
N LEU A 402 12.58 -13.74 15.90
CA LEU A 402 11.30 -14.33 15.49
C LEU A 402 10.58 -14.94 16.71
N ASP A 403 11.30 -15.64 17.60
CA ASP A 403 10.75 -16.18 18.84
C ASP A 403 10.25 -15.10 19.80
N ARG A 404 10.99 -14.00 19.96
CA ARG A 404 10.57 -12.86 20.80
C ARG A 404 9.43 -12.05 20.21
N GLY A 405 9.30 -12.02 18.89
CA GLY A 405 8.21 -11.35 18.17
C GLY A 405 6.84 -12.01 18.38
N GLY A 406 6.80 -13.19 19.02
CA GLY A 406 5.60 -13.96 19.29
C GLY A 406 5.00 -14.60 18.04
N ASP A 407 3.85 -15.26 18.21
CA ASP A 407 3.16 -16.04 17.17
C ASP A 407 2.94 -15.23 15.86
N ALA A 408 2.71 -13.91 15.96
CA ALA A 408 2.53 -13.03 14.79
C ALA A 408 3.78 -12.88 13.90
N ALA A 409 4.98 -13.03 14.46
CA ALA A 409 6.25 -13.08 13.71
C ALA A 409 6.63 -14.51 13.29
N GLN A 410 6.24 -15.52 14.08
CA GLN A 410 6.52 -16.95 13.83
C GLN A 410 5.58 -17.59 12.79
N LEU A 411 4.43 -17.00 12.47
CA LEU A 411 3.40 -17.57 11.58
C LEU A 411 3.78 -17.78 10.10
N ARG A 412 5.06 -17.68 9.73
CA ARG A 412 5.60 -18.21 8.46
C ARG A 412 6.48 -19.47 8.63
N HIS A 413 6.71 -19.94 9.84
CA HIS A 413 7.40 -21.20 10.17
C HIS A 413 6.73 -21.91 11.36
N VAL A 414 5.88 -22.89 11.05
CA VAL A 414 5.40 -24.09 11.79
C VAL A 414 5.36 -24.13 13.35
N GLU A 415 4.16 -24.48 13.84
CA GLU A 415 3.69 -25.08 15.11
C GLU A 415 4.01 -24.42 16.47
N VAL A 416 2.92 -24.00 17.11
CA VAL A 416 2.77 -23.24 18.35
C VAL A 416 3.07 -24.06 19.61
N ILE A 417 3.93 -23.54 20.48
CA ILE A 417 3.79 -23.70 21.94
C ILE A 417 4.12 -22.36 22.62
N THR A 418 3.11 -21.64 23.10
CA THR A 418 3.32 -20.58 24.10
C THR A 418 2.49 -20.82 25.36
N ASN A 419 3.17 -20.67 26.49
CA ASN A 419 2.74 -20.96 27.85
C ASN A 419 1.86 -19.83 28.42
N LEU A 420 0.88 -19.36 27.65
CA LEU A 420 -0.10 -18.37 28.09
C LEU A 420 -1.34 -19.10 28.62
N GLN A 421 -1.85 -18.70 29.78
CA GLN A 421 -3.17 -19.14 30.25
C GLN A 421 -4.33 -18.55 29.40
N LEU A 422 -4.08 -18.14 28.16
CA LEU A 422 -5.07 -17.59 27.25
C LEU A 422 -5.44 -18.64 26.20
N ARG A 423 -6.73 -18.76 25.90
CA ARG A 423 -7.25 -19.70 24.90
C ARG A 423 -8.04 -18.95 23.84
N LEU A 424 -7.71 -19.17 22.57
CA LEU A 424 -8.51 -18.69 21.44
C LEU A 424 -9.58 -19.73 21.06
N GLU A 425 -10.82 -19.26 20.94
CA GLU A 425 -11.93 -19.99 20.34
C GLU A 425 -12.23 -19.38 18.98
N HIS A 426 -12.22 -20.22 17.93
CA HIS A 426 -12.55 -19.82 16.57
C HIS A 426 -13.75 -20.64 16.07
N ARG A 427 -14.68 -19.96 15.40
CA ARG A 427 -15.88 -20.51 14.77
C ARG A 427 -16.07 -19.94 13.38
N ARG A 428 -16.80 -20.67 12.54
CA ARG A 428 -17.07 -20.30 11.14
C ARG A 428 -18.53 -19.99 10.89
N TRP A 429 -19.40 -20.38 11.81
CA TRP A 429 -20.84 -20.20 11.68
C TRP A 429 -21.43 -19.58 12.93
N ALA A 430 -22.37 -18.65 12.76
CA ALA A 430 -23.07 -17.99 13.85
C ALA A 430 -23.87 -18.99 14.71
N ASP A 431 -24.29 -20.11 14.14
CA ASP A 431 -24.96 -21.21 14.86
C ASP A 431 -24.05 -21.95 15.85
N GLU A 432 -22.73 -21.77 15.77
CA GLU A 432 -21.77 -22.36 16.70
C GLU A 432 -21.49 -21.46 17.92
N LEU A 433 -22.08 -20.26 17.95
CA LEU A 433 -21.92 -19.28 19.04
C LEU A 433 -22.97 -19.50 20.13
N ASP A 434 -22.58 -19.28 21.38
CA ASP A 434 -23.54 -19.04 22.45
C ASP A 434 -24.15 -17.64 22.24
N ALA A 435 -25.42 -17.61 21.84
CA ALA A 435 -26.11 -16.36 21.55
C ALA A 435 -26.25 -15.45 22.76
N THR A 436 -26.43 -16.01 23.97
CA THR A 436 -26.59 -15.21 25.19
C THR A 436 -25.28 -14.54 25.56
N GLU A 437 -24.17 -15.30 25.49
CA GLU A 437 -22.84 -14.75 25.76
C GLU A 437 -22.42 -13.73 24.70
N TRP A 438 -22.52 -14.08 23.41
CA TRP A 438 -22.11 -13.19 22.32
C TRP A 438 -22.87 -11.87 22.33
N ASP A 439 -24.20 -11.92 22.49
CA ASP A 439 -25.02 -10.71 22.50
C ASP A 439 -24.77 -9.87 23.77
N ALA A 440 -24.35 -10.47 24.89
CA ALA A 440 -23.91 -9.72 26.07
C ALA A 440 -22.58 -8.98 25.84
N LEU A 441 -21.65 -9.54 25.05
CA LEU A 441 -20.36 -8.92 24.76
C LEU A 441 -20.45 -7.85 23.65
N LEU A 442 -21.18 -8.17 22.58
CA LEU A 442 -21.17 -7.45 21.30
C LEU A 442 -22.56 -7.00 20.83
N GLY A 443 -23.65 -7.57 21.35
CA GLY A 443 -25.01 -7.37 20.83
C GLY A 443 -25.54 -5.94 20.99
N ASP A 444 -25.04 -5.20 21.98
CA ASP A 444 -25.26 -3.75 22.09
C ASP A 444 -24.02 -2.94 21.70
N ARG A 445 -23.26 -3.38 20.70
CA ARG A 445 -22.19 -2.58 20.11
C ARG A 445 -22.39 -2.26 18.65
N GLY A 446 -23.37 -2.88 18.00
CA GLY A 446 -23.70 -2.66 16.59
C GLY A 446 -24.66 -3.71 16.05
N THR A 447 -24.69 -3.87 14.73
CA THR A 447 -25.68 -4.71 14.02
C THR A 447 -25.33 -6.20 13.91
N PHE A 448 -24.60 -6.72 14.89
CA PHE A 448 -23.97 -8.04 14.85
C PHE A 448 -24.28 -8.90 16.07
N THR A 449 -25.54 -8.86 16.51
CA THR A 449 -26.10 -9.93 17.35
C THR A 449 -26.02 -11.27 16.61
N VAL A 450 -26.08 -12.42 17.30
CA VAL A 450 -26.06 -13.73 16.63
C VAL A 450 -27.18 -13.86 15.60
N ALA A 451 -28.34 -13.27 15.88
CA ALA A 451 -29.44 -13.18 14.92
C ALA A 451 -29.04 -12.35 13.68
N GLY A 452 -28.46 -11.16 13.86
CA GLY A 452 -27.96 -10.34 12.74
C GLY A 452 -26.88 -11.04 11.92
N LEU A 453 -25.98 -11.79 12.56
CA LEU A 453 -24.92 -12.56 11.92
C LEU A 453 -25.47 -13.72 11.08
N ARG A 454 -26.45 -14.48 11.60
CA ARG A 454 -27.15 -15.52 10.83
C ARG A 454 -27.79 -14.97 9.55
N PHE A 455 -28.37 -13.76 9.63
CA PHE A 455 -28.89 -13.08 8.45
C PHE A 455 -27.77 -12.83 7.42
N LEU A 456 -26.63 -12.27 7.84
CA LEU A 456 -25.50 -12.03 6.93
C LEU A 456 -24.99 -13.33 6.30
N GLU A 457 -24.87 -14.41 7.07
CA GLU A 457 -24.46 -15.72 6.57
C GLU A 457 -25.44 -16.32 5.55
N ARG A 458 -26.75 -16.11 5.74
CA ARG A 458 -27.75 -16.55 4.74
C ARG A 458 -27.63 -15.78 3.44
N VAL A 459 -27.36 -14.48 3.52
CA VAL A 459 -27.22 -13.63 2.33
C VAL A 459 -25.88 -13.88 1.63
N PHE A 460 -24.77 -13.94 2.35
CA PHE A 460 -23.41 -13.91 1.79
C PHE A 460 -22.57 -15.17 2.04
N GLY A 461 -22.93 -16.01 3.01
CA GLY A 461 -22.17 -17.22 3.37
C GLY A 461 -22.43 -18.42 2.47
N ARG A 462 -23.32 -18.30 1.47
CA ARG A 462 -23.67 -19.38 0.53
C ARG A 462 -23.30 -19.00 -0.90
N PRO A 463 -22.82 -19.96 -1.72
CA PRO A 463 -22.61 -19.73 -3.14
C PRO A 463 -23.92 -19.29 -3.82
N GLY A 464 -23.87 -18.15 -4.51
CA GLY A 464 -24.99 -17.61 -5.26
C GLY A 464 -24.74 -16.15 -5.55
N GLY A 465 -24.53 -15.77 -6.82
CA GLY A 465 -24.13 -14.41 -7.20
C GLY A 465 -22.67 -14.34 -7.66
N GLY A 466 -22.12 -13.12 -7.68
CA GLY A 466 -20.73 -12.88 -8.05
C GLY A 466 -19.76 -13.20 -6.90
N PRO A 467 -18.45 -13.26 -7.16
CA PRO A 467 -17.42 -13.39 -6.11
C PRO A 467 -17.53 -12.30 -5.02
N GLU A 468 -18.06 -11.12 -5.33
CA GLU A 468 -18.36 -10.06 -4.35
C GLU A 468 -19.43 -10.41 -3.30
N ASP A 469 -20.30 -11.38 -3.62
CA ASP A 469 -21.41 -11.80 -2.76
C ASP A 469 -21.07 -13.04 -1.91
N VAL A 470 -19.87 -13.60 -2.05
CA VAL A 470 -19.43 -14.83 -1.36
C VAL A 470 -18.46 -14.47 -0.24
N TRP A 471 -18.97 -14.39 0.98
CA TRP A 471 -18.19 -14.01 2.16
C TRP A 471 -17.89 -15.22 3.02
N GLN A 472 -16.70 -15.23 3.61
CA GLN A 472 -16.35 -16.20 4.65
C GLN A 472 -16.37 -15.52 6.02
N PHE A 473 -17.01 -16.13 7.01
CA PHE A 473 -17.17 -15.55 8.34
C PHE A 473 -16.23 -16.22 9.35
N HIS A 474 -15.59 -15.43 10.20
CA HIS A 474 -14.73 -15.92 11.28
C HIS A 474 -15.11 -15.24 12.58
N TYR A 475 -15.46 -16.01 13.60
CA TYR A 475 -15.81 -15.50 14.93
C TYR A 475 -14.74 -15.90 15.93
N TYR A 476 -14.33 -14.97 16.77
CA TYR A 476 -13.23 -15.15 17.71
C TYR A 476 -13.64 -14.75 19.11
N ILE A 477 -13.31 -15.60 20.09
CA ILE A 477 -13.35 -15.27 21.52
C ILE A 477 -12.02 -15.70 22.13
N VAL A 478 -11.32 -14.78 22.82
CA VAL A 478 -10.14 -15.12 23.62
C VAL A 478 -10.52 -15.12 25.09
N ARG A 479 -10.19 -16.21 25.79
CA ARG A 479 -10.49 -16.40 27.22
C ARG A 479 -9.23 -16.49 28.05
N ASP A 480 -9.33 -16.14 29.33
CA ASP A 480 -8.32 -16.49 30.34
C ASP A 480 -8.47 -17.93 30.86
N GLY A 481 -7.57 -18.33 31.76
CA GLY A 481 -7.56 -19.66 32.37
C GLY A 481 -8.76 -19.96 33.26
N SER A 482 -9.57 -18.95 33.60
CA SER A 482 -10.84 -19.11 34.33
C SER A 482 -12.06 -19.24 33.40
N GLY A 483 -11.87 -19.07 32.09
CA GLY A 483 -12.94 -19.12 31.08
C GLY A 483 -13.61 -17.77 30.81
N ARG A 484 -13.16 -16.69 31.46
CA ARG A 484 -13.68 -15.32 31.23
C ARG A 484 -13.24 -14.82 29.85
N ALA A 485 -14.17 -14.33 29.05
CA ALA A 485 -13.88 -13.68 27.78
C ALA A 485 -13.14 -12.35 28.02
N ILE A 486 -11.97 -12.20 27.40
CA ILE A 486 -11.15 -10.97 27.42
C ILE A 486 -11.36 -10.19 26.13
N LEU A 487 -11.51 -10.90 25.01
CA LEU A 487 -11.67 -10.32 23.68
C LEU A 487 -12.75 -11.10 22.92
N ALA A 488 -13.63 -10.39 22.21
CA ALA A 488 -14.51 -11.02 21.24
C ALA A 488 -14.68 -10.11 20.00
N THR A 489 -14.66 -10.72 18.82
CA THR A 489 -14.85 -10.01 17.54
C THR A 489 -15.16 -10.99 16.41
N PHE A 490 -15.50 -10.47 15.23
CA PHE A 490 -15.63 -11.27 14.02
C PHE A 490 -15.01 -10.58 12.82
N PHE A 491 -14.65 -11.39 11.82
CA PHE A 491 -14.08 -10.95 10.56
C PHE A 491 -14.85 -11.56 9.39
N THR A 492 -14.81 -10.85 8.26
CA THR A 492 -15.25 -11.36 6.96
C THR A 492 -14.10 -11.34 5.97
N ALA A 493 -13.92 -12.46 5.25
CA ALA A 493 -13.14 -12.49 4.03
C ALA A 493 -14.08 -12.20 2.86
N ALA A 494 -13.92 -11.07 2.20
CA ALA A 494 -14.81 -10.61 1.14
C ALA A 494 -14.07 -9.77 0.09
N LEU A 495 -14.53 -9.84 -1.16
CA LEU A 495 -13.97 -9.04 -2.25
C LEU A 495 -14.42 -7.59 -2.09
N TRP A 496 -13.46 -6.68 -1.94
CA TRP A 496 -13.73 -5.25 -1.80
C TRP A 496 -13.21 -4.49 -3.00
N LYS A 497 -13.86 -3.36 -3.28
CA LYS A 497 -13.33 -2.34 -4.20
C LYS A 497 -12.18 -1.60 -3.53
N ASP A 498 -11.02 -1.56 -4.16
CA ASP A 498 -9.85 -0.89 -3.58
C ASP A 498 -9.99 0.64 -3.56
N ASP A 499 -10.91 1.23 -4.32
CA ASP A 499 -11.26 2.64 -4.28
C ASP A 499 -12.45 2.95 -3.34
N MET A 500 -12.87 2.02 -2.48
CA MET A 500 -14.06 2.19 -1.63
C MET A 500 -14.09 3.51 -0.85
N LEU A 501 -12.92 4.00 -0.41
CA LEU A 501 -12.78 5.24 0.36
C LEU A 501 -12.00 6.33 -0.39
N ALA A 502 -11.81 6.15 -1.71
CA ALA A 502 -11.22 7.17 -2.55
C ALA A 502 -12.21 8.33 -2.77
N SER A 503 -11.71 9.46 -3.31
CA SER A 503 -12.60 10.55 -3.71
C SER A 503 -13.56 10.08 -4.81
N ALA A 504 -14.76 10.67 -4.86
CA ALA A 504 -15.77 10.30 -5.86
C ALA A 504 -15.24 10.41 -7.30
N GLU A 505 -14.36 11.38 -7.57
CA GLU A 505 -13.71 11.56 -8.86
C GLU A 505 -12.75 10.40 -9.23
N VAL A 506 -11.92 9.96 -8.27
CA VAL A 506 -11.04 8.80 -8.46
C VAL A 506 -11.89 7.56 -8.69
N SER A 507 -12.91 7.34 -7.85
CA SER A 507 -13.84 6.22 -7.99
C SER A 507 -14.54 6.22 -9.34
N GLU A 508 -14.94 7.38 -9.88
CA GLU A 508 -15.54 7.48 -11.20
C GLU A 508 -14.60 6.97 -12.31
N ARG A 509 -13.32 7.33 -12.26
CA ARG A 509 -12.32 6.86 -13.23
C ARG A 509 -12.06 5.36 -13.10
N VAL A 510 -12.04 4.84 -11.88
CA VAL A 510 -11.94 3.40 -11.63
C VAL A 510 -13.18 2.67 -12.18
N GLU A 511 -14.39 3.20 -11.98
CA GLU A 511 -15.62 2.60 -12.53
C GLU A 511 -15.62 2.58 -14.07
N ARG A 512 -15.04 3.60 -14.74
CA ARG A 512 -14.86 3.57 -16.21
C ARG A 512 -13.98 2.39 -16.63
N ARG A 513 -12.87 2.13 -15.90
CA ARG A 513 -12.03 0.94 -16.15
C ARG A 513 -12.77 -0.36 -15.82
N ARG A 514 -13.63 -0.36 -14.80
CA ARG A 514 -14.48 -1.52 -14.46
C ARG A 514 -15.57 -1.83 -15.47
N ALA A 515 -15.89 -0.91 -16.38
CA ALA A 515 -16.76 -1.20 -17.51
C ALA A 515 -16.12 -2.22 -18.47
N GLU A 516 -14.79 -2.28 -18.53
CA GLU A 516 -14.02 -3.22 -19.35
C GLU A 516 -13.55 -4.43 -18.54
N ASP A 517 -13.07 -4.20 -17.31
CA ASP A 517 -12.63 -5.24 -16.38
C ASP A 517 -13.35 -5.08 -15.05
N ARG A 518 -14.48 -5.79 -14.89
CA ARG A 518 -15.39 -5.70 -13.73
C ARG A 518 -14.67 -5.70 -12.37
N TYR A 519 -13.56 -6.42 -12.27
CA TYR A 519 -12.80 -6.61 -11.02
C TYR A 519 -11.50 -5.81 -10.96
N TYR A 520 -11.32 -4.84 -11.85
CA TYR A 520 -10.21 -3.91 -11.80
C TYR A 520 -10.13 -3.19 -10.44
N LEU A 521 -8.94 -3.19 -9.83
CA LEU A 521 -8.69 -2.67 -8.48
C LEU A 521 -9.69 -3.23 -7.46
N THR A 522 -9.78 -4.55 -7.41
CA THR A 522 -10.51 -5.25 -6.35
C THR A 522 -9.57 -6.27 -5.73
N SER A 523 -9.67 -6.41 -4.42
CA SER A 523 -8.83 -7.31 -3.65
C SER A 523 -9.68 -8.08 -2.67
N LEU A 524 -9.27 -9.28 -2.28
CA LEU A 524 -9.90 -9.98 -1.18
C LEU A 524 -9.37 -9.38 0.14
N HIS A 525 -10.26 -8.83 0.95
CA HIS A 525 -9.94 -8.24 2.24
C HIS A 525 -10.41 -9.17 3.36
N PHE A 526 -9.60 -9.30 4.41
CA PHE A 526 -9.94 -9.95 5.65
C PHE A 526 -10.21 -8.87 6.70
N ALA A 527 -11.46 -8.46 6.82
CA ALA A 527 -11.82 -7.25 7.57
C ALA A 527 -12.61 -7.58 8.84
N MET A 528 -12.29 -6.88 9.93
CA MET A 528 -13.08 -6.91 11.16
C MET A 528 -14.46 -6.33 10.87
N GLY A 529 -15.50 -7.08 11.21
CA GLY A 529 -16.86 -6.76 10.79
C GLY A 529 -17.17 -7.18 9.35
N SER A 530 -18.15 -6.51 8.75
CA SER A 530 -18.55 -6.65 7.35
C SER A 530 -18.95 -5.29 6.75
N LEU A 531 -19.12 -5.22 5.43
CA LEU A 531 -19.54 -4.00 4.72
C LEU A 531 -20.96 -3.51 5.10
N LEU A 532 -21.76 -4.34 5.77
CA LEU A 532 -23.13 -4.01 6.22
C LEU A 532 -23.25 -3.81 7.73
N THR A 533 -22.12 -3.82 8.43
CA THR A 533 -22.10 -3.65 9.88
C THR A 533 -21.38 -2.38 10.26
N GLU A 534 -21.91 -1.71 11.27
CA GLU A 534 -21.33 -0.54 11.90
C GLU A 534 -21.39 -0.77 13.41
N GLY A 535 -20.46 -0.15 14.14
CA GLY A 535 -20.42 -0.21 15.59
C GLY A 535 -19.01 -0.38 16.11
N ASP A 536 -18.92 -0.79 17.37
CA ASP A 536 -17.66 -1.20 17.98
C ASP A 536 -17.52 -2.73 17.87
N HIS A 537 -16.90 -3.20 16.78
CA HIS A 537 -16.75 -4.62 16.47
C HIS A 537 -15.80 -5.37 17.41
N LEU A 538 -15.14 -4.68 18.33
CA LEU A 538 -14.16 -5.25 19.24
C LEU A 538 -14.67 -5.14 20.69
N TYR A 539 -15.04 -6.27 21.29
CA TYR A 539 -15.11 -6.35 22.74
C TYR A 539 -13.70 -6.55 23.28
N LEU A 540 -13.31 -5.73 24.26
CA LEU A 540 -12.00 -5.80 24.90
C LEU A 540 -12.09 -5.46 26.39
N ASP A 541 -11.77 -6.42 27.24
CA ASP A 541 -11.71 -6.25 28.69
C ASP A 541 -10.39 -5.63 29.13
N ARG A 542 -10.40 -4.31 29.34
CA ARG A 542 -9.22 -3.53 29.76
C ARG A 542 -8.68 -3.89 31.14
N SER A 543 -9.43 -4.61 31.97
CA SER A 543 -8.99 -5.03 33.30
C SER A 543 -8.15 -6.32 33.29
N ALA A 544 -8.13 -7.04 32.16
CA ALA A 544 -7.42 -8.30 31.99
C ALA A 544 -6.19 -8.14 31.05
N ASN A 545 -5.54 -9.27 30.71
CA ASN A 545 -4.42 -9.29 29.75
C ASN A 545 -4.91 -9.09 28.30
N TRP A 546 -5.48 -7.92 28.01
CA TRP A 546 -6.05 -7.57 26.72
C TRP A 546 -5.00 -7.49 25.60
N ARG A 547 -3.75 -7.14 25.93
CA ARG A 547 -2.63 -7.10 24.98
C ARG A 547 -2.26 -8.51 24.50
N GLY A 548 -2.17 -9.47 25.42
CA GLY A 548 -1.96 -10.88 25.07
C GLY A 548 -3.12 -11.44 24.24
N ALA A 549 -4.36 -11.09 24.60
CA ALA A 549 -5.53 -11.50 23.83
C ALA A 549 -5.55 -10.89 22.42
N LEU A 550 -5.19 -9.62 22.27
CA LEU A 550 -5.03 -8.97 20.97
C LEU A 550 -3.92 -9.63 20.15
N GLY A 551 -2.78 -9.96 20.76
CA GLY A 551 -1.70 -10.69 20.09
C GLY A 551 -2.15 -12.03 19.52
N LEU A 552 -2.85 -12.85 20.31
CA LEU A 552 -3.43 -14.12 19.86
C LEU A 552 -4.46 -13.95 18.73
N LEU A 553 -5.32 -12.93 18.83
CA LEU A 553 -6.26 -12.60 17.76
C LEU A 553 -5.53 -12.27 16.46
N LEU A 554 -4.56 -11.34 16.50
CA LEU A 554 -3.87 -10.87 15.30
C LEU A 554 -3.07 -11.99 14.64
N ALA A 555 -2.49 -12.90 15.42
CA ALA A 555 -1.85 -14.11 14.93
C ALA A 555 -2.84 -15.00 14.15
N ALA A 556 -3.95 -15.39 14.78
CA ALA A 556 -4.96 -16.23 14.11
C ALA A 556 -5.60 -15.53 12.90
N VAL A 557 -5.80 -14.22 12.96
CA VAL A 557 -6.30 -13.42 11.84
C VAL A 557 -5.33 -13.44 10.67
N ALA A 558 -4.01 -13.33 10.92
CA ALA A 558 -3.01 -13.42 9.86
C ALA A 558 -2.99 -14.80 9.19
N GLU A 559 -3.06 -15.87 9.97
CA GLU A 559 -3.15 -17.25 9.46
C GLU A 559 -4.39 -17.44 8.58
N HIS A 560 -5.56 -17.08 9.11
CA HIS A 560 -6.83 -17.25 8.41
C HIS A 560 -6.97 -16.33 7.19
N ALA A 561 -6.40 -15.12 7.22
CA ALA A 561 -6.32 -14.25 6.05
C ALA A 561 -5.46 -14.89 4.95
N GLY A 562 -4.31 -15.46 5.31
CA GLY A 562 -3.46 -16.22 4.38
C GLY A 562 -4.17 -17.41 3.76
N ALA A 563 -4.87 -18.21 4.58
CA ALA A 563 -5.66 -19.36 4.12
C ALA A 563 -6.83 -18.95 3.20
N ALA A 564 -7.43 -17.77 3.43
CA ALA A 564 -8.46 -17.22 2.57
C ALA A 564 -7.90 -16.62 1.26
N GLY A 565 -6.59 -16.40 1.15
CA GLY A 565 -5.97 -15.70 0.02
C GLY A 565 -6.19 -14.18 0.06
N ALA A 566 -6.43 -13.61 1.25
CA ALA A 566 -6.66 -12.18 1.40
C ALA A 566 -5.35 -11.39 1.33
N GLY A 567 -5.28 -10.41 0.42
CA GLY A 567 -4.11 -9.54 0.26
C GLY A 567 -4.06 -8.37 1.26
N THR A 568 -5.11 -8.17 2.04
CA THR A 568 -5.16 -7.08 3.03
C THR A 568 -6.00 -7.48 4.25
N ILE A 569 -5.48 -7.19 5.44
CA ILE A 569 -6.20 -7.32 6.70
C ILE A 569 -6.62 -5.93 7.16
N VAL A 570 -7.88 -5.76 7.58
CA VAL A 570 -8.42 -4.46 8.01
C VAL A 570 -9.09 -4.57 9.38
N LEU A 571 -8.59 -3.85 10.36
CA LEU A 571 -9.28 -3.57 11.61
C LEU A 571 -9.99 -2.23 11.43
N ARG A 572 -11.32 -2.15 11.52
CA ARG A 572 -12.09 -0.93 11.23
C ARG A 572 -13.01 -0.54 12.37
N ASP A 573 -13.58 0.66 12.27
CA ASP A 573 -14.55 1.24 13.21
C ASP A 573 -14.04 1.35 14.68
N LEU A 574 -12.72 1.37 14.86
CA LEU A 574 -12.08 1.61 16.16
C LEU A 574 -12.13 3.09 16.53
N ASP A 575 -12.19 3.39 17.83
CA ASP A 575 -12.20 4.76 18.34
C ASP A 575 -10.86 5.45 18.08
N ALA A 576 -10.90 6.62 17.43
CA ALA A 576 -9.71 7.42 17.13
C ALA A 576 -8.98 7.93 18.39
N ALA A 577 -9.69 8.03 19.52
CA ALA A 577 -9.15 8.51 20.80
C ALA A 577 -8.41 7.42 21.59
N ASP A 578 -8.53 6.15 21.22
CA ASP A 578 -7.89 5.04 21.91
C ASP A 578 -6.42 4.87 21.47
N LEU A 579 -5.56 5.73 22.01
CA LEU A 579 -4.15 5.77 21.67
C LEU A 579 -3.39 4.51 22.11
N GLU A 580 -3.85 3.86 23.18
CA GLU A 580 -3.22 2.66 23.73
C GLU A 580 -3.44 1.45 22.83
N LEU A 581 -4.68 1.23 22.38
CA LEU A 581 -5.01 0.19 21.40
C LEU A 581 -4.32 0.48 20.06
N ALA A 582 -4.35 1.74 19.61
CA ALA A 582 -3.68 2.14 18.39
C ALA A 582 -2.19 1.82 18.41
N ALA A 583 -1.50 2.05 19.54
CA ALA A 583 -0.08 1.72 19.68
C ALA A 583 0.18 0.21 19.60
N ALA A 584 -0.67 -0.60 20.25
CA ALA A 584 -0.56 -2.06 20.20
C ALA A 584 -0.76 -2.62 18.79
N ILE A 585 -1.76 -2.12 18.05
CA ILE A 585 -2.03 -2.53 16.66
C ILE A 585 -0.90 -2.08 15.71
N ARG A 586 -0.34 -0.87 15.90
CA ARG A 586 0.81 -0.40 15.11
C ARG A 586 2.06 -1.25 15.33
N ALA A 587 2.32 -1.68 16.57
CA ALA A 587 3.42 -2.57 16.89
C ALA A 587 3.33 -3.92 16.14
N ALA A 588 2.12 -4.36 15.80
CA ALA A 588 1.86 -5.53 14.96
C ALA A 588 1.96 -5.25 13.44
N GLY A 589 2.44 -4.07 13.03
CA GLY A 589 2.74 -3.74 11.63
C GLY A 589 1.53 -3.27 10.81
N TYR A 590 0.47 -2.77 11.45
CA TYR A 590 -0.67 -2.18 10.76
C TYR A 590 -0.53 -0.66 10.64
N VAL A 591 -0.98 -0.13 9.50
CA VAL A 591 -0.97 1.31 9.19
C VAL A 591 -2.33 1.90 9.52
N ARG A 592 -2.34 2.97 10.33
CA ARG A 592 -3.56 3.71 10.69
C ARG A 592 -4.07 4.52 9.49
N THR A 593 -5.39 4.56 9.30
CA THR A 593 -6.03 5.47 8.36
C THR A 593 -7.37 5.95 8.90
N SER A 594 -7.74 7.18 8.54
CA SER A 594 -8.99 7.80 8.93
C SER A 594 -10.19 7.14 8.21
N LEU A 595 -11.29 6.90 8.92
CA LEU A 595 -12.57 6.51 8.33
C LEU A 595 -13.53 7.70 8.31
N PRO A 596 -14.55 7.68 7.43
CA PRO A 596 -15.66 8.62 7.54
C PRO A 596 -16.26 8.60 8.94
N GLU A 597 -16.70 9.77 9.40
CA GLU A 597 -17.32 9.91 10.71
C GLU A 597 -18.59 9.04 10.82
N SER A 598 -18.69 8.30 11.92
CA SER A 598 -19.91 7.56 12.29
C SER A 598 -20.81 8.50 13.07
N LEU A 599 -22.11 8.51 12.73
CA LEU A 599 -23.06 9.42 13.36
C LEU A 599 -24.06 8.68 14.23
N VAL A 600 -24.20 9.12 15.47
CA VAL A 600 -25.03 8.46 16.47
C VAL A 600 -25.95 9.47 17.14
N CYS A 601 -27.24 9.14 17.25
CA CYS A 601 -28.14 9.79 18.19
C CYS A 601 -28.02 9.08 19.54
N GLU A 602 -27.27 9.66 20.46
CA GLU A 602 -26.91 9.06 21.76
C GLU A 602 -28.08 8.85 22.72
N SER A 603 -29.20 9.55 22.48
CA SER A 603 -30.42 9.40 23.26
C SER A 603 -31.62 9.55 22.34
N VAL A 604 -32.58 8.64 22.45
CA VAL A 604 -33.90 8.74 21.83
C VAL A 604 -34.84 9.40 22.83
N ALA A 605 -35.48 10.50 22.43
CA ALA A 605 -36.36 11.23 23.33
C ALA A 605 -37.77 10.61 23.40
N ASP A 606 -38.43 10.71 24.55
CA ASP A 606 -39.73 10.08 24.84
C ASP A 606 -40.92 10.69 24.06
N SER A 607 -40.77 11.89 23.51
CA SER A 607 -41.82 12.54 22.70
C SER A 607 -41.21 13.45 21.62
N ASP A 608 -42.02 13.84 20.63
CA ASP A 608 -41.58 14.75 19.57
C ASP A 608 -41.27 16.15 20.15
N GLU A 609 -42.00 16.58 21.17
CA GLU A 609 -41.71 17.82 21.92
C GLU A 609 -40.38 17.73 22.67
N ALA A 610 -40.13 16.61 23.36
CA ALA A 610 -38.87 16.38 24.07
C ALA A 610 -37.67 16.33 23.12
N TRP A 611 -37.83 15.65 21.97
CA TRP A 611 -36.82 15.63 20.91
C TRP A 611 -36.52 17.04 20.40
N LEU A 612 -37.55 17.80 20.01
CA LEU A 612 -37.38 19.18 19.53
C LEU A 612 -36.73 20.07 20.60
N ALA A 613 -37.08 19.91 21.87
CA ALA A 613 -36.49 20.66 22.97
C ALA A 613 -34.99 20.39 23.13
N GLY A 614 -34.56 19.14 22.94
CA GLY A 614 -33.16 18.70 22.99
C GLY A 614 -32.27 19.22 21.86
N LEU A 615 -32.86 19.66 20.74
CA LEU A 615 -32.12 20.21 19.60
C LEU A 615 -31.63 21.66 19.85
N LYS A 616 -30.48 22.04 19.30
CA LYS A 616 -29.96 23.43 19.29
C LYS A 616 -30.89 24.38 18.52
N GLN A 617 -30.81 25.69 18.80
CA GLN A 617 -31.69 26.70 18.19
C GLN A 617 -31.76 26.65 16.64
N LYS A 618 -30.61 26.55 15.96
CA LYS A 618 -30.54 26.44 14.49
C LYS A 618 -31.16 25.13 13.97
N GLN A 619 -30.99 24.03 14.70
CA GLN A 619 -31.57 22.73 14.37
C GLN A 619 -33.10 22.79 14.49
N ARG A 620 -33.64 23.35 15.59
CA ARG A 620 -35.09 23.57 15.75
C ARG A 620 -35.70 24.40 14.63
N TRP A 621 -35.02 25.47 14.23
CA TRP A 621 -35.46 26.29 13.09
C TRP A 621 -35.52 25.48 11.80
N HIS A 622 -34.50 24.64 11.55
CA HIS A 622 -34.47 23.76 10.39
C HIS A 622 -35.65 22.77 10.41
N GLN A 623 -35.87 22.08 11.54
CA GLN A 623 -36.97 21.12 11.69
C GLN A 623 -38.33 21.77 11.37
N ARG A 624 -38.63 22.93 11.97
CA ARG A 624 -39.90 23.65 11.76
C ARG A 624 -40.14 24.10 10.33
N ARG A 625 -39.09 24.40 9.56
CA ARG A 625 -39.23 24.92 8.19
C ARG A 625 -39.04 23.89 7.09
N ARG A 626 -38.32 22.81 7.35
CA ARG A 626 -37.82 21.89 6.31
C ARG A 626 -38.14 20.42 6.55
N VAL A 627 -38.67 20.06 7.73
CA VAL A 627 -39.01 18.68 8.09
C VAL A 627 -40.47 18.59 8.48
N LEU A 628 -40.87 19.21 9.59
CA LEU A 628 -42.23 19.12 10.15
C LEU A 628 -43.38 19.45 9.15
N PRO A 629 -43.24 20.42 8.22
CA PRO A 629 -44.28 20.67 7.23
C PRO A 629 -44.58 19.48 6.29
N PHE A 630 -43.71 18.47 6.25
CA PHE A 630 -43.86 17.28 5.40
C PHE A 630 -44.29 16.02 6.18
N ASP A 631 -44.61 16.12 7.47
CA ASP A 631 -44.91 14.95 8.32
C ASP A 631 -46.11 14.13 7.83
N ASP A 632 -47.09 14.79 7.22
CA ASP A 632 -48.31 14.15 6.69
C ASP A 632 -48.25 13.93 5.17
N THR A 633 -47.06 14.07 4.55
CA THR A 633 -46.89 13.93 3.09
C THR A 633 -46.86 12.48 2.62
N TYR A 634 -46.58 11.53 3.53
CA TYR A 634 -46.38 10.14 3.16
C TYR A 634 -47.24 9.21 4.01
N GLU A 635 -47.78 8.17 3.37
CA GLU A 635 -48.22 6.97 4.07
C GLU A 635 -46.98 6.12 4.40
N VAL A 636 -46.81 5.77 5.67
CA VAL A 636 -45.63 5.03 6.17
C VAL A 636 -46.04 3.64 6.62
N GLU A 637 -45.46 2.62 5.99
CA GLU A 637 -45.68 1.21 6.30
C GLU A 637 -44.38 0.57 6.83
N PHE A 638 -44.48 -0.28 7.85
CA PHE A 638 -43.36 -1.09 8.35
C PHE A 638 -43.60 -2.57 8.05
N LEU A 639 -42.84 -3.11 7.11
CA LEU A 639 -42.86 -4.50 6.69
C LEU A 639 -41.83 -5.30 7.50
N ARG A 640 -42.27 -6.37 8.16
CA ARG A 640 -41.43 -7.25 8.99
C ARG A 640 -41.87 -8.69 8.84
N ARG A 641 -41.15 -9.63 9.47
CA ARG A 641 -41.56 -11.03 9.50
C ARG A 641 -42.99 -11.16 10.05
N GLY A 642 -43.87 -11.79 9.28
CA GLY A 642 -45.29 -11.93 9.61
C GLY A 642 -46.20 -10.75 9.20
N SER A 643 -45.66 -9.71 8.56
CA SER A 643 -46.46 -8.71 7.82
C SER A 643 -47.09 -9.32 6.55
N ARG A 644 -47.79 -8.51 5.76
CA ARG A 644 -48.30 -8.93 4.44
C ARG A 644 -47.18 -9.47 3.54
N GLU A 645 -47.56 -10.34 2.61
CA GLU A 645 -46.65 -10.79 1.57
C GLU A 645 -46.24 -9.62 0.66
N VAL A 646 -44.94 -9.56 0.33
CA VAL A 646 -44.36 -8.55 -0.55
C VAL A 646 -44.07 -9.24 -1.88
N SER A 647 -44.73 -8.80 -2.93
CA SER A 647 -44.58 -9.40 -4.26
C SER A 647 -43.18 -9.20 -4.82
N ASP A 648 -42.75 -10.07 -5.74
CA ASP A 648 -41.46 -9.90 -6.41
C ASP A 648 -41.36 -8.55 -7.11
N ALA A 649 -42.41 -8.09 -7.81
CA ALA A 649 -42.43 -6.78 -8.46
C ALA A 649 -42.22 -5.61 -7.49
N GLU A 650 -42.70 -5.73 -6.25
CA GLU A 650 -42.48 -4.71 -5.22
C GLU A 650 -41.03 -4.75 -4.71
N LEU A 651 -40.45 -5.94 -4.55
CA LEU A 651 -39.01 -6.10 -4.25
C LEU A 651 -38.10 -5.61 -5.38
N ASP A 652 -38.48 -5.82 -6.65
CA ASP A 652 -37.80 -5.24 -7.83
C ASP A 652 -37.79 -3.72 -7.74
N HIS A 653 -38.93 -3.12 -7.40
CA HIS A 653 -39.04 -1.67 -7.25
C HIS A 653 -38.19 -1.14 -6.10
N PHE A 654 -38.25 -1.79 -4.93
CA PHE A 654 -37.37 -1.43 -3.80
C PHE A 654 -35.90 -1.53 -4.20
N TYR A 655 -35.52 -2.60 -4.90
CA TYR A 655 -34.16 -2.77 -5.36
C TYR A 655 -33.72 -1.66 -6.33
N GLU A 656 -34.57 -1.21 -7.25
CA GLU A 656 -34.23 -0.08 -8.13
C GLU A 656 -34.09 1.25 -7.39
N LEU A 657 -34.91 1.51 -6.37
CA LEU A 657 -34.73 2.66 -5.47
C LEU A 657 -33.37 2.60 -4.75
N TYR A 658 -32.95 1.42 -4.29
CA TYR A 658 -31.60 1.21 -3.72
C TYR A 658 -30.51 1.45 -4.78
N ARG A 659 -30.65 0.87 -5.98
CA ARG A 659 -29.70 1.05 -7.08
C ARG A 659 -29.58 2.51 -7.48
N ALA A 660 -30.65 3.30 -7.39
CA ALA A 660 -30.62 4.74 -7.62
C ALA A 660 -29.72 5.48 -6.62
N VAL A 661 -29.69 5.06 -5.36
CA VAL A 661 -28.77 5.59 -4.33
C VAL A 661 -27.35 5.09 -4.59
N GLN A 662 -27.18 3.79 -4.80
CA GLN A 662 -25.87 3.17 -5.02
C GLN A 662 -25.14 3.76 -6.24
N ARG A 663 -25.83 3.98 -7.37
CA ARG A 663 -25.24 4.56 -8.60
C ARG A 663 -24.71 5.98 -8.40
N ARG A 664 -25.19 6.70 -7.37
CA ARG A 664 -24.75 8.05 -7.01
C ARG A 664 -23.73 8.06 -5.87
N GLY A 665 -23.47 6.92 -5.23
CA GLY A 665 -22.66 6.77 -4.03
C GLY A 665 -21.17 6.57 -4.28
N LEU A 666 -20.53 7.38 -5.14
CA LEU A 666 -19.09 7.21 -5.44
C LEU A 666 -18.14 7.63 -4.31
N ALA A 667 -18.64 8.35 -3.30
CA ALA A 667 -17.87 8.72 -2.10
C ALA A 667 -17.65 7.55 -1.13
N LEU A 668 -18.48 6.50 -1.24
CA LEU A 668 -18.28 5.22 -0.58
C LEU A 668 -18.54 4.13 -1.64
N ASN A 669 -17.54 3.88 -2.49
CA ASN A 669 -17.73 3.06 -3.68
C ASN A 669 -17.70 1.56 -3.33
N VAL A 670 -18.88 0.95 -3.19
CA VAL A 670 -19.04 -0.47 -2.89
C VAL A 670 -19.71 -1.22 -4.06
N PHE A 671 -19.53 -2.54 -4.09
CA PHE A 671 -20.33 -3.40 -4.97
C PHE A 671 -21.83 -3.26 -4.66
N PRO A 672 -22.71 -3.41 -5.67
CA PRO A 672 -24.13 -3.59 -5.38
C PRO A 672 -24.36 -4.79 -4.48
N LEU A 673 -25.20 -4.62 -3.47
CA LEU A 673 -25.69 -5.73 -2.66
C LEU A 673 -26.61 -6.62 -3.51
N PRO A 674 -26.66 -7.94 -3.25
CA PRO A 674 -27.49 -8.83 -4.03
C PRO A 674 -28.96 -8.63 -3.68
N LYS A 675 -29.85 -8.59 -4.69
CA LYS A 675 -31.29 -8.35 -4.51
C LYS A 675 -31.96 -9.24 -3.46
N ARG A 676 -31.48 -10.49 -3.29
CA ARG A 676 -31.99 -11.43 -2.27
C ARG A 676 -31.95 -10.87 -0.84
N ILE A 677 -31.09 -9.89 -0.55
CA ILE A 677 -30.97 -9.28 0.77
C ILE A 677 -32.31 -8.73 1.29
N LEU A 678 -33.14 -8.14 0.41
CA LEU A 678 -34.44 -7.59 0.80
C LEU A 678 -35.41 -8.67 1.26
N ARG A 679 -35.40 -9.82 0.56
CA ARG A 679 -36.22 -10.97 0.93
C ARG A 679 -35.76 -11.61 2.22
N GLU A 680 -34.44 -11.76 2.40
CA GLU A 680 -33.86 -12.30 3.64
C GLU A 680 -34.17 -11.38 4.84
N MET A 681 -34.13 -10.06 4.68
CA MET A 681 -34.52 -9.10 5.73
C MET A 681 -35.97 -9.33 6.19
N LEU A 682 -36.93 -9.47 5.26
CA LEU A 682 -38.33 -9.72 5.59
C LEU A 682 -38.59 -11.08 6.25
N SER A 683 -37.65 -12.02 6.13
CA SER A 683 -37.73 -13.34 6.75
C SER A 683 -37.17 -13.39 8.18
N HIS A 684 -36.58 -12.29 8.66
CA HIS A 684 -35.75 -12.28 9.86
C HIS A 684 -36.21 -11.24 10.90
N ASP A 685 -36.25 -11.60 12.17
CA ASP A 685 -36.82 -10.77 13.24
C ASP A 685 -35.97 -9.54 13.59
N ALA A 686 -34.68 -9.56 13.24
CA ALA A 686 -33.77 -8.44 13.44
C ALA A 686 -33.94 -7.27 12.46
N TRP A 687 -34.87 -7.37 11.49
CA TRP A 687 -35.04 -6.38 10.43
C TRP A 687 -36.50 -5.96 10.24
N GLU A 688 -36.68 -4.69 9.90
CA GLU A 688 -37.91 -4.19 9.31
C GLU A 688 -37.61 -3.28 8.12
N LEU A 689 -38.51 -3.24 7.14
CA LEU A 689 -38.46 -2.32 6.01
C LEU A 689 -39.50 -1.22 6.19
N MET A 690 -39.05 0.03 6.31
CA MET A 690 -39.92 1.20 6.31
C MET A 690 -40.16 1.65 4.88
N VAL A 691 -41.41 1.74 4.46
CA VAL A 691 -41.82 2.10 3.09
C VAL A 691 -42.62 3.40 3.15
N LEU A 692 -42.24 4.37 2.31
CA LEU A 692 -42.95 5.65 2.16
C LEU A 692 -43.67 5.69 0.82
N ARG A 693 -44.98 5.91 0.87
CA ARG A 693 -45.87 6.00 -0.29
C ARG A 693 -46.50 7.38 -0.37
N LEU A 694 -46.64 7.92 -1.58
CA LEU A 694 -47.40 9.14 -1.82
C LEU A 694 -48.91 8.82 -1.82
N PRO A 695 -49.71 9.41 -0.93
CA PRO A 695 -51.15 9.12 -0.85
C PRO A 695 -51.90 9.44 -2.14
N GLU A 696 -51.48 10.46 -2.89
CA GLU A 696 -52.18 10.92 -4.09
C GLU A 696 -52.02 9.97 -5.28
N THR A 697 -50.87 9.32 -5.40
CA THR A 697 -50.54 8.43 -6.52
C THR A 697 -50.51 6.96 -6.15
N GLY A 698 -50.42 6.65 -4.85
CA GLY A 698 -50.14 5.30 -4.36
C GLY A 698 -48.72 4.81 -4.68
N GLU A 699 -47.82 5.68 -5.17
CA GLU A 699 -46.47 5.30 -5.59
C GLU A 699 -45.54 5.15 -4.38
N VAL A 700 -44.78 4.05 -4.30
CA VAL A 700 -43.68 3.93 -3.33
C VAL A 700 -42.49 4.73 -3.84
N VAL A 701 -42.07 5.72 -3.06
CA VAL A 701 -40.97 6.62 -3.46
C VAL A 701 -39.70 6.42 -2.62
N SER A 702 -39.78 5.65 -1.54
CA SER A 702 -38.62 5.31 -0.71
C SER A 702 -38.86 4.03 0.07
N PHE A 703 -37.76 3.35 0.38
CA PHE A 703 -37.73 2.36 1.45
C PHE A 703 -36.45 2.52 2.28
N GLY A 704 -36.47 2.04 3.52
CA GLY A 704 -35.30 1.92 4.38
C GLY A 704 -35.29 0.56 5.06
N ALA A 705 -34.15 -0.12 5.10
CA ALA A 705 -33.96 -1.33 5.90
C ALA A 705 -33.34 -0.96 7.23
N LEU A 706 -34.03 -1.30 8.31
CA LEU A 706 -33.69 -0.90 9.66
C LEU A 706 -33.44 -2.13 10.51
N PHE A 707 -32.29 -2.15 11.18
CA PHE A 707 -31.90 -3.19 12.11
C PHE A 707 -32.44 -2.87 13.50
N VAL A 708 -33.06 -3.87 14.12
CA VAL A 708 -33.60 -3.83 15.48
C VAL A 708 -32.60 -4.52 16.40
N GLY A 709 -31.83 -3.74 17.15
CA GLY A 709 -30.84 -4.24 18.10
C GLY A 709 -31.38 -4.40 19.52
N VAL A 710 -30.50 -4.75 20.47
CA VAL A 710 -30.88 -4.98 21.87
C VAL A 710 -31.34 -3.70 22.56
N SER A 711 -30.56 -2.62 22.43
CA SER A 711 -30.88 -1.30 22.99
C SER A 711 -30.77 -0.17 21.95
N HIS A 712 -30.56 -0.52 20.68
CA HIS A 712 -30.32 0.45 19.63
C HIS A 712 -31.10 0.10 18.36
N TYR A 713 -31.26 1.12 17.52
CA TYR A 713 -31.93 1.00 16.23
C TYR A 713 -30.99 1.54 15.14
N ALA A 714 -30.89 0.89 13.98
CA ALA A 714 -29.90 1.28 12.96
C ALA A 714 -30.49 1.23 11.54
N PRO A 715 -30.70 2.37 10.87
CA PRO A 715 -31.00 2.40 9.45
C PRO A 715 -29.72 2.06 8.64
N ILE A 716 -29.69 0.89 7.99
CA ILE A 716 -28.48 0.38 7.30
C ILE A 716 -28.56 0.56 5.79
N LEU A 717 -29.75 0.37 5.20
CA LEU A 717 -29.96 0.48 3.75
C LEU A 717 -31.07 1.48 3.46
N ILE A 718 -30.92 2.24 2.38
CA ILE A 718 -31.95 3.16 1.91
C ILE A 718 -32.07 3.12 0.40
N GLY A 719 -33.30 3.18 -0.10
CA GLY A 719 -33.62 3.44 -1.49
C GLY A 719 -34.44 4.71 -1.61
N LEU A 720 -34.06 5.57 -2.55
CA LEU A 720 -34.66 6.89 -2.70
C LEU A 720 -35.02 7.16 -4.17
N ASP A 721 -36.20 7.71 -4.37
CA ASP A 721 -36.51 8.41 -5.59
C ASP A 721 -36.06 9.88 -5.51
N TYR A 722 -35.02 10.20 -6.28
CA TYR A 722 -34.41 11.53 -6.29
C TYR A 722 -35.34 12.63 -6.83
N ARG A 723 -36.44 12.30 -7.50
CA ARG A 723 -37.49 13.28 -7.87
C ARG A 723 -38.11 13.94 -6.63
N TYR A 724 -38.16 13.22 -5.51
CA TYR A 724 -38.87 13.63 -4.29
C TYR A 724 -37.95 14.04 -3.13
N VAL A 725 -36.63 13.82 -3.24
CA VAL A 725 -35.65 14.17 -2.20
C VAL A 725 -35.68 15.66 -1.84
N THR A 726 -35.62 16.54 -2.84
CA THR A 726 -35.62 18.00 -2.61
C THR A 726 -37.04 18.56 -2.51
N SER A 727 -37.94 18.11 -3.39
CA SER A 727 -39.29 18.67 -3.54
C SER A 727 -40.21 18.32 -2.38
N HIS A 728 -40.07 17.12 -1.80
CA HIS A 728 -40.95 16.61 -0.74
C HIS A 728 -40.17 16.21 0.52
N GLY A 729 -38.90 16.61 0.62
CA GLY A 729 -38.07 16.37 1.80
C GLY A 729 -37.83 14.89 2.12
N LEU A 730 -37.93 13.99 1.13
CA LEU A 730 -38.01 12.54 1.32
C LEU A 730 -36.95 11.97 2.26
N TYR A 731 -35.67 12.31 2.07
CA TYR A 731 -34.59 11.82 2.93
C TYR A 731 -34.73 12.28 4.39
N ARG A 732 -35.20 13.51 4.61
CA ARG A 732 -35.42 14.04 5.96
C ARG A 732 -36.58 13.33 6.63
N GLN A 733 -37.63 13.00 5.88
CA GLN A 733 -38.74 12.21 6.41
C GLN A 733 -38.31 10.78 6.75
N MET A 734 -37.45 10.15 5.95
CA MET A 734 -36.84 8.86 6.31
C MET A 734 -36.09 8.92 7.67
N LEU A 735 -35.24 9.93 7.89
CA LEU A 735 -34.57 10.11 9.18
C LEU A 735 -35.57 10.33 10.32
N ARG A 736 -36.59 11.14 10.07
CA ARG A 736 -37.61 11.49 11.06
C ARG A 736 -38.42 10.27 11.52
N HIS A 737 -38.90 9.46 10.59
CA HIS A 737 -39.67 8.26 10.89
C HIS A 737 -38.82 7.17 11.52
N ALA A 738 -37.53 7.06 11.15
CA ALA A 738 -36.60 6.16 11.83
C ALA A 738 -36.43 6.49 13.32
N LEU A 739 -36.33 7.78 13.69
CA LEU A 739 -36.26 8.18 15.11
C LEU A 739 -37.56 7.91 15.87
N ARG A 740 -38.72 8.17 15.25
CA ARG A 740 -40.02 7.83 15.85
C ARG A 740 -40.14 6.32 16.08
N ARG A 741 -39.71 5.53 15.09
CA ARG A 741 -39.75 4.07 15.18
C ARG A 741 -38.79 3.51 16.22
N ALA A 742 -37.59 4.08 16.32
CA ALA A 742 -36.64 3.74 17.37
C ALA A 742 -37.24 3.93 18.77
N ARG A 743 -38.00 5.01 18.98
CA ARG A 743 -38.73 5.27 20.22
C ARG A 743 -39.80 4.23 20.51
N GLU A 744 -40.56 3.79 19.50
CA GLU A 744 -41.56 2.74 19.66
C GLU A 744 -40.95 1.41 20.10
N HIS A 745 -39.72 1.11 19.67
CA HIS A 745 -38.94 -0.05 20.12
C HIS A 745 -38.21 0.18 21.45
N GLY A 746 -38.33 1.35 22.07
CA GLY A 746 -37.63 1.68 23.32
C GLY A 746 -36.10 1.72 23.17
N ALA A 747 -35.59 1.97 21.96
CA ALA A 747 -34.16 2.05 21.72
C ALA A 747 -33.56 3.24 22.50
N ALA A 748 -32.45 3.01 23.19
CA ALA A 748 -31.68 4.04 23.88
C ALA A 748 -30.97 4.97 22.88
N ARG A 749 -30.52 4.44 21.75
CA ARG A 749 -29.73 5.18 20.74
C ARG A 749 -30.05 4.75 19.31
N VAL A 750 -29.70 5.61 18.34
CA VAL A 750 -29.84 5.31 16.91
C VAL A 750 -28.49 5.45 16.20
N LEU A 751 -28.03 4.37 15.57
CA LEU A 751 -26.81 4.34 14.77
C LEU A 751 -27.17 4.76 13.35
N LEU A 752 -26.81 5.98 12.95
CA LEU A 752 -27.24 6.56 11.68
C LEU A 752 -26.26 6.33 10.53
N GLY A 753 -25.16 5.61 10.72
CA GLY A 753 -24.19 5.38 9.63
C GLY A 753 -23.32 6.57 9.29
N MET A 754 -22.46 6.34 8.31
CA MET A 754 -21.57 7.33 7.73
C MET A 754 -22.29 8.24 6.71
N GLY A 755 -21.69 9.40 6.41
CA GLY A 755 -22.16 10.31 5.36
C GLY A 755 -23.43 11.09 5.70
N ALA A 756 -23.84 11.99 4.81
CA ALA A 756 -24.95 12.93 5.02
C ALA A 756 -24.88 13.71 6.35
N THR A 757 -23.66 14.03 6.79
CA THR A 757 -23.33 14.55 8.13
C THR A 757 -24.22 15.69 8.56
N ILE A 758 -24.29 16.74 7.73
CA ILE A 758 -25.07 17.94 8.02
C ILE A 758 -26.56 17.63 8.25
N GLU A 759 -27.15 16.74 7.45
CA GLU A 759 -28.57 16.41 7.61
C GLU A 759 -28.79 15.61 8.90
N LYS A 760 -27.99 14.58 9.17
CA LYS A 760 -28.11 13.77 10.39
C LYS A 760 -27.83 14.57 11.67
N GLU A 761 -26.84 15.46 11.68
CA GLU A 761 -26.58 16.38 12.79
C GLU A 761 -27.79 17.29 13.06
N ARG A 762 -28.55 17.70 12.03
CA ARG A 762 -29.77 18.51 12.23
C ARG A 762 -30.87 17.75 12.97
N PHE A 763 -30.81 16.42 13.00
CA PHE A 763 -31.70 15.55 13.76
C PHE A 763 -31.19 15.22 15.17
N GLY A 764 -30.04 15.78 15.58
CA GLY A 764 -29.49 15.61 16.92
C GLY A 764 -28.34 14.61 17.00
N ALA A 765 -27.92 14.03 15.87
CA ALA A 765 -26.78 13.12 15.82
C ALA A 765 -25.47 13.83 16.20
N ARG A 766 -24.55 13.06 16.78
CA ARG A 766 -23.17 13.48 17.08
C ARG A 766 -22.21 12.68 16.22
N SER A 767 -21.10 13.31 15.87
CA SER A 767 -20.02 12.69 15.14
C SER A 767 -19.05 11.96 16.05
N HIS A 768 -18.67 10.76 15.65
CA HIS A 768 -17.63 9.95 16.25
C HIS A 768 -16.54 9.69 15.22
N ALA A 769 -15.33 10.16 15.54
CA ALA A 769 -14.16 9.90 14.72
C ALA A 769 -13.78 8.42 14.83
N ARG A 770 -13.79 7.73 13.69
CA ARG A 770 -13.41 6.32 13.58
C ARG A 770 -12.14 6.18 12.78
N VAL A 771 -11.38 5.14 13.10
CA VAL A 771 -10.15 4.79 12.37
C VAL A 771 -10.16 3.33 11.97
N ALA A 772 -9.43 3.06 10.90
CA ALA A 772 -9.05 1.74 10.50
C ALA A 772 -7.54 1.56 10.61
N PHE A 773 -7.11 0.31 10.75
CA PHE A 773 -5.74 -0.12 10.68
C PHE A 773 -5.67 -1.21 9.62
N ALA A 774 -4.87 -0.99 8.59
CA ALA A 774 -4.74 -1.90 7.47
C ALA A 774 -3.31 -2.46 7.40
N GLN A 775 -3.20 -3.73 7.04
CA GLN A 775 -1.94 -4.38 6.73
C GLN A 775 -2.09 -5.04 5.35
N ALA A 776 -1.45 -4.45 4.33
CA ALA A 776 -1.50 -4.94 2.95
C ALA A 776 -0.24 -5.75 2.62
N SER A 777 -0.37 -6.78 1.79
CA SER A 777 0.77 -7.58 1.30
C SER A 777 1.63 -6.83 0.28
N ASP A 778 1.06 -5.87 -0.43
CA ASP A 778 1.73 -5.00 -1.39
C ASP A 778 1.12 -3.58 -1.34
N HIS A 779 1.75 -2.63 -2.03
CA HIS A 779 1.25 -1.25 -2.15
C HIS A 779 0.64 -0.94 -3.52
N TYR A 780 0.45 -1.94 -4.38
CA TYR A 780 0.10 -1.74 -5.78
C TYR A 780 -1.20 -0.93 -5.93
N ALA A 781 -2.28 -1.36 -5.28
CA ALA A 781 -3.57 -0.66 -5.39
C ALA A 781 -3.50 0.76 -4.80
N ALA A 782 -2.75 0.99 -3.72
CA ALA A 782 -2.55 2.33 -3.15
C ALA A 782 -1.79 3.27 -4.10
N GLU A 783 -0.81 2.74 -4.83
CA GLU A 783 -0.03 3.52 -5.79
C GLU A 783 -0.84 3.85 -7.04
N VAL A 784 -1.58 2.87 -7.59
CA VAL A 784 -2.48 3.10 -8.73
C VAL A 784 -3.54 4.16 -8.38
N LEU A 785 -4.13 4.08 -7.19
CA LEU A 785 -5.13 5.06 -6.75
C LEU A 785 -4.52 6.45 -6.51
N ALA A 786 -3.29 6.52 -5.97
CA ALA A 786 -2.58 7.78 -5.83
C ALA A 786 -2.24 8.40 -7.18
N ALA A 787 -1.84 7.59 -8.16
CA ALA A 787 -1.62 8.00 -9.54
C ALA A 787 -2.90 8.56 -10.18
N LEU A 788 -4.03 7.85 -10.06
CA LEU A 788 -5.33 8.31 -10.56
C LEU A 788 -5.79 9.61 -9.90
N ALA A 789 -5.48 9.79 -8.61
CA ALA A 789 -5.77 11.01 -7.86
C ALA A 789 -4.85 12.19 -8.23
N ALA A 790 -3.64 11.91 -8.71
CA ALA A 790 -2.74 12.93 -9.26
C ALA A 790 -3.24 13.39 -10.63
N ASP A 791 -3.64 12.44 -11.49
CA ASP A 791 -4.22 12.72 -12.80
C ASP A 791 -5.53 13.52 -12.70
N SER A 792 -6.22 13.49 -11.55
CA SER A 792 -7.51 14.18 -11.36
C SER A 792 -7.32 15.64 -10.97
N ARG A 793 -6.20 15.96 -10.30
CA ARG A 793 -5.81 17.32 -9.92
C ARG A 793 -5.03 18.07 -10.99
N GLY A 794 -4.54 17.36 -12.00
CA GLY A 794 -3.77 17.89 -13.12
C GLY A 794 -4.59 18.30 -14.35
N ALA A 795 -5.93 18.24 -14.28
CA ALA A 795 -6.85 18.65 -15.34
C ALA A 795 -7.42 20.06 -15.11
#